data_AF-A0AAW0NU96-F1
#
_entry.id   AF-A0AAW0NU96-F1
#
_cell.length_a   1.000
_cell.length_b   1.000
_cell.length_c   1.000
_cell.angle_alpha   90.00
_cell.angle_beta   90.00
_cell.angle_gamma   90.00
#
_symmetry.space_group_name_H-M   'P 1'
#
loop_
_entity.id
_entity.type
_entity.pdbx_description
1 polymer ?
#
loop_
_entity_poly.entity_id
_entity_poly.type
_entity_poly.pdbx_seq_one_letter_code
_entity_poly.pdbx_strand_id
1 'polypeptide(L)'
;MTLPEWYSNQQCAEYLFNECVCIHLKSDVEKFYLLCLMTRKLFTFAKQECQEENPDSLMCQEVLTPGQLYLMFMKERLNTWLVSVKTAMEKRGHRLSSSWTSENMMKILNMGTDVTKAFEYLLATGNLVSKSGLGMLQTSGLCVVADKLNFIRYLSHFRCVHRGAAFAKMRTTTVRKLLPESWGFLCPVHTPDGEPCGLMNHMTASCTIVSQSHPTTGLAALLCSLGVTPVDGCPGQSYSHCYPVVLDGAVVGWVEAELAPLVVESLRQFKVLKEKRIPPWTEVVLVPQTGKASLYPGLFLFTTPCRLMRPVRNLAVGKEELIGTFEQLYINVAILEGEIQAGVTSHQELFPHSMLSVVASFIPYSDHNQSPRNMYQCQMGKQTMGFPLHSFLNRSDNKLYRLQTPQSPLVRPSMYDHYSLDNYPSGTNAVVAVISYTGYDMEDAMIVNKSSWERGFAHGSIYKTVLVDLTEIVRGEDSVVFGTKPGDPKNMDKLDSDGLPFIGSTLQYGDPFYGYINLNTGQSFTTFYKNQESGVVDNIKVCSNDLGSSHFKRICITLRIPRNPTIGDKFASRHGQKGILSRLWPTEDMPFTESGMTPDILFNPHGFPSRMTIGMLIESMAGKSAALHGLSHDATPFTFSEESSALEYFGEMLKLEATTTTAQSDSTAV
;
A
#
# COMPACT_ATOMS: atom_id res chain seq x y z
N MET A 1 11.99 -34.75 9.62
CA MET A 1 11.95 -34.49 11.07
C MET A 1 12.52 -35.72 11.76
N THR A 2 13.52 -35.57 12.64
CA THR A 2 14.08 -36.68 13.41
C THR A 2 13.30 -36.79 14.72
N LEU A 3 12.36 -37.74 14.76
CA LEU A 3 11.69 -38.10 16.00
C LEU A 3 12.67 -38.87 16.92
N PRO A 4 12.48 -38.83 18.25
CA PRO A 4 13.34 -39.56 19.15
C PRO A 4 13.29 -41.07 18.94
N GLU A 5 14.41 -41.76 19.09
CA GLU A 5 14.51 -43.22 18.89
C GLU A 5 13.65 -44.02 19.87
N TRP A 6 13.30 -43.44 21.03
CA TRP A 6 12.42 -44.05 22.02
C TRP A 6 10.93 -43.89 21.74
N TYR A 7 10.54 -43.22 20.64
CA TYR A 7 9.14 -43.17 20.23
C TYR A 7 8.73 -44.52 19.63
N SER A 8 7.61 -45.05 20.10
CA SER A 8 6.97 -46.21 19.45
C SER A 8 6.45 -45.85 18.06
N ASN A 9 6.27 -46.85 17.19
CA ASN A 9 5.68 -46.65 15.86
C ASN A 9 4.30 -45.96 15.95
N GLN A 10 3.53 -46.24 16.98
CA GLN A 10 2.26 -45.58 17.24
C GLN A 10 2.43 -44.07 17.50
N GLN A 11 3.37 -43.69 18.39
CA GLN A 11 3.64 -42.28 18.67
C GLN A 11 4.18 -41.53 17.44
N CYS A 12 4.96 -42.20 16.60
CA CYS A 12 5.40 -41.64 15.33
C CYS A 12 4.22 -41.40 14.37
N ALA A 13 3.26 -42.33 14.31
CA ALA A 13 2.05 -42.17 13.50
C ALA A 13 1.15 -41.04 14.03
N GLU A 14 0.93 -40.97 15.35
CA GLU A 14 0.18 -39.88 16.00
C GLU A 14 0.82 -38.51 15.71
N TYR A 15 2.15 -38.41 15.76
CA TYR A 15 2.86 -37.21 15.38
C TYR A 15 2.61 -36.80 13.92
N LEU A 16 2.66 -37.75 12.98
CA LEU A 16 2.37 -37.48 11.56
C LEU A 16 0.93 -36.99 11.35
N PHE A 17 -0.05 -37.61 12.02
CA PHE A 17 -1.44 -37.16 11.95
C PHE A 17 -1.63 -35.76 12.51
N ASN A 18 -0.87 -35.37 13.54
CA ASN A 18 -0.98 -34.06 14.17
C ASN A 18 -0.27 -32.95 13.39
N GLU A 19 0.90 -33.23 12.79
CA GLU A 19 1.73 -32.21 12.16
C GLU A 19 1.64 -32.17 10.62
N CYS A 20 1.01 -33.16 9.97
CA CYS A 20 0.96 -33.24 8.51
C CYS A 20 -0.45 -33.32 7.92
N VAL A 21 -1.46 -33.80 8.66
CA VAL A 21 -2.82 -34.01 8.13
C VAL A 21 -3.80 -33.04 8.78
N CYS A 22 -4.39 -32.16 7.96
CA CYS A 22 -5.43 -31.21 8.38
C CYS A 22 -5.07 -30.47 9.69
N ILE A 23 -3.86 -29.90 9.75
CA ILE A 23 -3.23 -29.33 10.96
C ILE A 23 -4.00 -28.17 11.63
N HIS A 24 -5.03 -27.65 10.97
CA HIS A 24 -5.91 -26.62 11.53
C HIS A 24 -6.95 -27.21 12.50
N LEU A 25 -7.20 -28.52 12.44
CA LEU A 25 -8.15 -29.24 13.28
C LEU A 25 -7.44 -29.90 14.47
N LYS A 26 -8.11 -29.93 15.62
CA LYS A 26 -7.51 -30.40 16.88
C LYS A 26 -7.81 -31.87 17.15
N SER A 27 -9.01 -32.33 16.77
CA SER A 27 -9.47 -33.70 17.03
C SER A 27 -9.36 -34.57 15.79
N ASP A 28 -9.01 -35.84 15.98
CA ASP A 28 -9.00 -36.83 14.88
C ASP A 28 -10.40 -37.09 14.32
N VAL A 29 -11.44 -36.90 15.15
CA VAL A 29 -12.84 -36.99 14.71
C VAL A 29 -13.17 -35.88 13.72
N GLU A 30 -12.75 -34.63 14.00
CA GLU A 30 -12.94 -33.50 13.09
C GLU A 30 -12.19 -33.74 11.77
N LYS A 31 -10.95 -34.23 11.84
CA LYS A 31 -10.13 -34.57 10.67
C LYS A 31 -10.81 -35.65 9.82
N PHE A 32 -11.36 -36.68 10.45
CA PHE A 32 -12.06 -37.75 9.77
C PHE A 32 -13.27 -37.21 8.98
N TYR A 33 -14.14 -36.42 9.61
CA TYR A 33 -15.31 -35.86 8.93
C TYR A 33 -14.94 -34.89 7.80
N LEU A 34 -13.91 -34.07 7.99
CA LEU A 34 -13.40 -33.21 6.92
C LEU A 34 -12.88 -34.03 5.74
N LEU A 35 -12.10 -35.09 5.98
CA LEU A 35 -11.61 -35.97 4.91
C LEU A 35 -12.75 -36.65 4.17
N CYS A 36 -13.79 -37.12 4.87
CA CYS A 36 -15.01 -37.64 4.23
C CYS A 36 -15.69 -36.59 3.35
N LEU A 37 -15.80 -35.35 3.81
CA LEU A 37 -16.37 -34.25 3.02
C LEU A 37 -15.50 -33.94 1.78
N MET A 38 -14.17 -33.90 1.93
CA MET A 38 -13.24 -33.71 0.82
C MET A 38 -13.35 -34.82 -0.23
N THR A 39 -13.45 -36.08 0.20
CA THR A 39 -13.68 -37.22 -0.69
C THR A 39 -15.01 -37.11 -1.42
N ARG A 40 -16.10 -36.71 -0.73
CA ARG A 40 -17.40 -36.46 -1.36
C ARG A 40 -17.32 -35.34 -2.39
N LYS A 41 -16.68 -34.21 -2.06
CA LYS A 41 -16.46 -33.08 -2.98
C LYS A 41 -15.67 -33.52 -4.22
N LEU A 42 -14.62 -34.32 -4.04
CA LEU A 42 -13.82 -34.88 -5.14
C LEU A 42 -14.67 -35.76 -6.07
N PHE A 43 -15.52 -36.63 -5.52
CA PHE A 43 -16.43 -37.45 -6.34
C PHE A 43 -17.48 -36.62 -7.08
N THR A 44 -18.06 -35.60 -6.44
CA THR A 44 -18.99 -34.66 -7.09
C THR A 44 -18.32 -33.90 -8.24
N PHE A 45 -17.07 -33.47 -8.05
CA PHE A 45 -16.27 -32.86 -9.13
C PHE A 45 -15.98 -33.85 -10.26
N ALA A 46 -15.58 -35.09 -9.95
CA ALA A 46 -15.32 -36.13 -10.94
C ALA A 46 -16.56 -36.50 -11.77
N LYS A 47 -17.76 -36.38 -11.16
CA LYS A 47 -19.06 -36.53 -11.84
C LYS A 47 -19.50 -35.31 -12.66
N GLN A 48 -18.70 -34.24 -12.68
CA GLN A 48 -19.03 -32.96 -13.31
C GLN A 48 -20.27 -32.27 -12.71
N GLU A 49 -20.61 -32.59 -11.46
CA GLU A 49 -21.69 -31.94 -10.71
C GLU A 49 -21.19 -30.68 -9.95
N CYS A 50 -19.86 -30.49 -9.87
CA CYS A 50 -19.20 -29.33 -9.26
C CYS A 50 -18.21 -28.72 -10.27
N GLN A 51 -18.12 -27.39 -10.31
CA GLN A 51 -17.15 -26.66 -11.12
C GLN A 51 -15.77 -26.64 -10.46
N GLU A 52 -14.75 -26.39 -11.28
CA GLU A 52 -13.39 -26.12 -10.79
C GLU A 52 -13.33 -24.76 -10.10
N GLU A 53 -12.71 -24.72 -8.92
CA GLU A 53 -12.47 -23.49 -8.17
C GLU A 53 -11.24 -22.77 -8.72
N ASN A 54 -11.40 -21.51 -9.12
CA ASN A 54 -10.30 -20.72 -9.67
C ASN A 54 -9.40 -20.17 -8.53
N PRO A 55 -8.12 -20.60 -8.41
CA PRO A 55 -7.20 -20.10 -7.38
C PRO A 55 -6.79 -18.63 -7.61
N ASP A 56 -7.04 -18.08 -8.80
CA ASP A 56 -6.82 -16.68 -9.11
C ASP A 56 -7.99 -15.77 -8.71
N SER A 57 -9.15 -16.34 -8.37
CA SER A 57 -10.24 -15.57 -7.77
C SER A 57 -9.91 -15.18 -6.33
N LEU A 58 -10.22 -13.94 -5.97
CA LEU A 58 -10.06 -13.42 -4.60
C LEU A 58 -10.90 -14.18 -3.56
N MET A 59 -11.93 -14.91 -3.98
CA MET A 59 -12.73 -15.76 -3.09
C MET A 59 -11.90 -16.90 -2.47
N CYS A 60 -10.88 -17.36 -3.18
CA CYS A 60 -10.00 -18.47 -2.76
C CYS A 60 -8.68 -17.95 -2.19
N GLN A 61 -8.57 -16.66 -1.88
CA GLN A 61 -7.33 -16.01 -1.48
C GLN A 61 -7.49 -15.30 -0.13
N GLU A 62 -6.36 -15.19 0.55
CA GLU A 62 -6.20 -14.40 1.77
C GLU A 62 -4.93 -13.54 1.67
N VAL A 63 -4.78 -12.60 2.59
CA VAL A 63 -3.64 -11.67 2.62
C VAL A 63 -2.75 -11.99 3.81
N LEU A 64 -1.59 -12.58 3.53
CA LEU A 64 -0.55 -12.78 4.53
C LEU A 64 -0.03 -11.43 5.03
N THR A 65 -0.33 -11.12 6.29
CA THR A 65 0.13 -9.88 6.90
C THR A 65 1.61 -9.98 7.33
N PRO A 66 2.36 -8.85 7.34
CA PRO A 66 3.74 -8.85 7.79
C PRO A 66 3.92 -9.40 9.20
N GLY A 67 2.98 -9.12 10.11
CA GLY A 67 3.00 -9.64 11.49
C GLY A 67 2.90 -11.17 11.54
N GLN A 68 2.00 -11.77 10.75
CA GLN A 68 1.88 -13.23 10.69
C GLN A 68 3.11 -13.87 10.05
N LEU A 69 3.67 -13.29 8.98
CA LEU A 69 4.93 -13.73 8.41
C LEU A 69 6.08 -13.67 9.43
N TYR A 70 6.14 -12.60 10.23
CA TYR A 70 7.15 -12.43 11.26
C TYR A 70 7.02 -13.49 12.36
N LEU A 71 5.79 -13.83 12.78
CA LEU A 71 5.52 -14.90 13.75
C LEU A 71 5.89 -16.28 13.20
N MET A 72 5.56 -16.57 11.95
CA MET A 72 5.95 -17.82 11.28
C MET A 72 7.47 -17.96 11.22
N PHE A 73 8.17 -16.88 10.85
CA PHE A 73 9.62 -16.87 10.80
C PHE A 73 10.24 -16.99 12.19
N MET A 74 9.68 -16.31 13.20
CA MET A 74 10.10 -16.43 14.60
C MET A 74 9.98 -17.87 15.11
N LYS A 75 8.84 -18.53 14.85
CA LYS A 75 8.63 -19.94 15.22
C LYS A 75 9.74 -20.84 14.63
N GLU A 76 10.08 -20.65 13.36
CA GLU A 76 11.14 -21.44 12.71
C GLU A 76 12.53 -21.15 13.30
N ARG A 77 12.83 -19.88 13.58
CA ARG A 77 14.12 -19.49 14.18
C ARG A 77 14.27 -20.03 15.61
N LEU A 78 13.22 -19.97 16.41
CA LEU A 78 13.21 -20.55 17.75
C LEU A 78 13.38 -22.08 17.70
N ASN A 79 12.72 -22.76 16.75
CA ASN A 79 12.92 -24.19 16.56
C ASN A 79 14.37 -24.52 16.14
N THR A 80 14.96 -23.71 15.26
CA THR A 80 16.37 -23.87 14.86
C THR A 80 17.31 -23.66 16.03
N TRP A 81 17.02 -22.68 16.89
CA TRP A 81 17.75 -22.44 18.12
C TRP A 81 17.63 -23.63 19.09
N LEU A 82 16.44 -24.19 19.30
CA LEU A 82 16.24 -25.38 20.13
C LEU A 82 17.04 -26.59 19.61
N VAL A 83 17.06 -26.82 18.29
CA VAL A 83 17.87 -27.88 17.67
C VAL A 83 19.37 -27.62 17.85
N SER A 84 19.81 -26.36 17.77
CA SER A 84 21.20 -25.98 18.02
C SER A 84 21.61 -26.23 19.47
N VAL A 85 20.75 -25.88 20.44
CA VAL A 85 20.96 -26.16 21.86
C VAL A 85 21.00 -27.67 22.11
N LYS A 86 20.06 -28.44 21.54
CA LYS A 86 20.06 -29.91 21.62
C LYS A 86 21.38 -30.51 21.12
N THR A 87 21.85 -30.06 19.96
CA THR A 87 23.12 -30.55 19.38
C THR A 87 24.32 -30.19 20.27
N ALA A 88 24.30 -29.01 20.89
CA ALA A 88 25.33 -28.60 21.85
C ALA A 88 25.29 -29.42 23.14
N MET A 89 24.09 -29.77 23.63
CA MET A 89 23.89 -30.67 24.77
C MET A 89 24.42 -32.07 24.47
N GLU A 90 24.10 -32.66 23.31
CA GLU A 90 24.58 -34.00 22.92
C GLU A 90 26.11 -34.04 22.83
N LYS A 91 26.72 -33.07 22.13
CA LYS A 91 28.19 -32.97 21.99
C LYS A 91 28.91 -32.86 23.34
N ARG A 92 28.31 -32.18 24.31
CA ARG A 92 28.91 -31.94 25.63
C ARG A 92 28.57 -33.05 26.63
N GLY A 93 27.40 -33.67 26.50
CA GLY A 93 26.96 -34.83 27.27
C GLY A 93 27.87 -36.04 27.03
N HIS A 94 28.36 -36.23 25.80
CA HIS A 94 29.39 -37.25 25.53
C HIS A 94 30.75 -36.96 26.19
N ARG A 95 31.02 -35.71 26.62
CA ARG A 95 32.31 -35.28 27.21
C ARG A 95 32.26 -35.09 28.73
N LEU A 96 31.07 -34.96 29.33
CA LEU A 96 30.88 -34.71 30.76
C LEU A 96 30.37 -35.98 31.44
N SER A 97 31.17 -36.55 32.34
CA SER A 97 30.75 -37.64 33.24
C SER A 97 30.06 -37.15 34.51
N SER A 98 29.92 -35.83 34.70
CA SER A 98 29.44 -35.18 35.93
C SER A 98 28.08 -34.50 35.78
N SER A 99 27.41 -34.30 36.92
CA SER A 99 26.06 -33.75 37.10
C SER A 99 25.81 -32.41 36.37
N TRP A 100 24.58 -32.23 35.87
CA TRP A 100 24.11 -31.03 35.18
C TRP A 100 24.02 -29.82 36.13
N THR A 101 25.08 -29.03 36.24
CA THR A 101 25.09 -27.76 36.99
C THR A 101 24.47 -26.61 36.18
N SER A 102 23.86 -25.62 36.85
CA SER A 102 23.27 -24.42 36.23
C SER A 102 24.26 -23.62 35.36
N GLU A 103 25.52 -23.52 35.78
CA GLU A 103 26.56 -22.80 35.03
C GLU A 103 26.88 -23.45 33.68
N ASN A 104 26.94 -24.78 33.64
CA ASN A 104 27.12 -25.53 32.40
C ASN A 104 25.90 -25.39 31.47
N MET A 105 24.69 -25.32 32.03
CA MET A 105 23.46 -25.07 31.26
C MET A 105 23.50 -23.69 30.58
N MET A 106 23.86 -22.64 31.33
CA MET A 106 23.99 -21.29 30.77
C MET A 106 25.05 -21.21 29.67
N LYS A 107 26.18 -21.90 29.84
CA LYS A 107 27.22 -21.99 28.80
C LYS A 107 26.70 -22.67 27.53
N ILE A 108 25.86 -23.69 27.63
CA ILE A 108 25.26 -24.37 26.46
C ILE A 108 24.22 -23.48 25.79
N LEU A 109 23.36 -22.82 26.55
CA LEU A 109 22.34 -21.90 26.02
C LEU A 109 22.98 -20.73 25.27
N ASN A 110 24.09 -20.18 25.77
CA ASN A 110 24.85 -19.11 25.14
C ASN A 110 25.59 -19.54 23.86
N MET A 111 25.75 -20.85 23.61
CA MET A 111 26.31 -21.37 22.34
C MET A 111 25.25 -21.50 21.24
N GLY A 112 23.98 -21.25 21.54
CA GLY A 112 22.90 -21.28 20.55
C GLY A 112 23.08 -20.23 19.47
N THR A 113 22.53 -20.49 18.29
CA THR A 113 22.56 -19.56 17.14
C THR A 113 21.81 -18.27 17.44
N ASP A 114 22.38 -17.12 17.04
CA ASP A 114 21.74 -15.81 17.16
C ASP A 114 20.50 -15.72 16.26
N VAL A 115 19.38 -15.29 16.86
CA VAL A 115 18.09 -15.11 16.19
C VAL A 115 18.00 -13.71 15.57
N THR A 116 18.60 -12.69 16.20
CA THR A 116 18.43 -11.28 15.84
C THR A 116 19.01 -10.97 14.46
N LYS A 117 20.23 -11.44 14.19
CA LYS A 117 20.89 -11.25 12.88
C LYS A 117 20.08 -11.78 11.70
N ALA A 118 19.31 -12.85 11.90
CA ALA A 118 18.48 -13.42 10.85
C ALA A 118 17.30 -12.48 10.49
N PHE A 119 16.73 -11.80 11.48
CA PHE A 119 15.69 -10.80 11.27
C PHE A 119 16.23 -9.51 10.65
N GLU A 120 17.40 -9.04 11.10
CA GLU A 120 18.09 -7.91 10.49
C GLU A 120 18.38 -8.18 9.01
N TYR A 121 18.88 -9.37 8.68
CA TYR A 121 19.14 -9.79 7.31
C TYR A 121 17.85 -9.82 6.46
N LEU A 122 16.76 -10.39 6.98
CA LEU A 122 15.47 -10.44 6.30
C LEU A 122 14.97 -9.02 6.00
N LEU A 123 14.99 -8.11 6.97
CA LEU A 123 14.51 -6.74 6.80
C LEU A 123 15.40 -5.91 5.88
N ALA A 124 16.72 -6.09 5.96
CA ALA A 124 17.68 -5.34 5.16
C ALA A 124 17.70 -5.78 3.68
N THR A 125 17.55 -7.08 3.41
CA THR A 125 17.70 -7.64 2.06
C THR A 125 16.37 -8.06 1.41
N GLY A 126 15.31 -8.25 2.20
CA GLY A 126 14.05 -8.83 1.76
C GLY A 126 14.13 -10.31 1.40
N ASN A 127 15.23 -10.99 1.74
CA ASN A 127 15.46 -12.40 1.44
C ASN A 127 15.20 -13.29 2.66
N LEU A 128 14.35 -14.29 2.48
CA LEU A 128 13.99 -15.29 3.48
C LEU A 128 14.96 -16.47 3.44
N VAL A 129 15.70 -16.64 4.54
CA VAL A 129 16.56 -17.82 4.75
C VAL A 129 15.82 -18.81 5.65
N SER A 130 14.95 -19.62 5.03
CA SER A 130 14.15 -20.65 5.69
C SER A 130 14.45 -22.03 5.11
N LYS A 131 14.44 -23.06 5.96
CA LYS A 131 14.54 -24.46 5.50
C LYS A 131 13.20 -24.99 4.98
N SER A 132 12.10 -24.48 5.52
CA SER A 132 10.74 -24.91 5.17
C SER A 132 10.15 -24.12 4.01
N GLY A 133 10.72 -22.96 3.68
CA GLY A 133 10.13 -21.99 2.76
C GLY A 133 8.89 -21.28 3.32
N LEU A 134 8.49 -21.57 4.57
CA LEU A 134 7.28 -21.07 5.24
C LEU A 134 6.00 -21.26 4.40
N GLY A 135 5.95 -22.26 3.50
CA GLY A 135 4.82 -22.50 2.61
C GLY A 135 4.67 -21.46 1.48
N MET A 136 5.64 -20.57 1.29
CA MET A 136 5.60 -19.55 0.23
C MET A 136 6.32 -20.04 -1.04
N LEU A 137 5.82 -19.60 -2.19
CA LEU A 137 6.42 -19.87 -3.50
C LEU A 137 7.64 -19.00 -3.81
N GLN A 138 7.90 -17.98 -3.01
CA GLN A 138 9.01 -17.05 -3.18
C GLN A 138 9.79 -16.86 -1.89
N THR A 139 11.09 -16.61 -2.02
CA THR A 139 12.01 -16.37 -0.90
C THR A 139 12.68 -15.00 -0.96
N SER A 140 12.41 -14.18 -1.97
CA SER A 140 12.99 -12.84 -2.13
C SER A 140 11.91 -11.79 -2.35
N GLY A 141 12.27 -10.52 -2.12
CA GLY A 141 11.37 -9.39 -2.35
C GLY A 141 10.26 -9.25 -1.30
N LEU A 142 10.46 -9.77 -0.08
CA LEU A 142 9.47 -9.70 1.00
C LEU A 142 9.50 -8.36 1.75
N CYS A 143 10.61 -7.63 1.67
CA CYS A 143 10.76 -6.30 2.27
C CYS A 143 11.11 -5.29 1.18
N VAL A 144 10.48 -4.12 1.26
CA VAL A 144 10.70 -2.99 0.35
C VAL A 144 10.95 -1.73 1.16
N VAL A 145 11.74 -0.81 0.61
CA VAL A 145 11.93 0.50 1.20
C VAL A 145 10.62 1.28 1.10
N ALA A 146 10.16 1.82 2.24
CA ALA A 146 9.02 2.73 2.26
C ALA A 146 9.45 4.11 1.75
N ASP A 147 9.34 4.31 0.43
CA ASP A 147 9.83 5.52 -0.23
C ASP A 147 9.05 6.76 0.24
N LYS A 148 9.79 7.81 0.62
CA LYS A 148 9.25 9.10 1.06
C LYS A 148 9.43 10.19 -0.01
N LEU A 149 9.30 9.82 -1.29
CA LEU A 149 9.32 10.78 -2.39
C LEU A 149 8.24 11.86 -2.19
N ASN A 150 7.04 11.42 -1.85
CA ASN A 150 5.93 12.25 -1.40
C ASN A 150 5.02 11.41 -0.49
N PHE A 151 4.01 12.05 0.12
CA PHE A 151 3.11 11.36 1.04
C PHE A 151 2.22 10.30 0.35
N ILE A 152 1.79 10.56 -0.89
CA ILE A 152 0.96 9.63 -1.68
C ILE A 152 1.71 8.31 -1.93
N ARG A 153 2.99 8.38 -2.30
CA ARG A 153 3.88 7.22 -2.46
C ARG A 153 4.03 6.46 -1.15
N TYR A 154 4.34 7.18 -0.07
CA TYR A 154 4.52 6.59 1.26
C TYR A 154 3.26 5.82 1.69
N LEU A 155 2.08 6.43 1.56
CA LEU A 155 0.79 5.82 1.88
C LEU A 155 0.49 4.60 1.01
N SER A 156 0.82 4.66 -0.29
CA SER A 156 0.55 3.55 -1.22
C SER A 156 1.25 2.25 -0.85
N HIS A 157 2.44 2.30 -0.23
CA HIS A 157 3.15 1.11 0.20
C HIS A 157 2.34 0.25 1.20
N PHE A 158 1.60 0.90 2.10
CA PHE A 158 0.81 0.21 3.14
C PHE A 158 -0.53 -0.33 2.66
N ARG A 159 -0.97 0.06 1.45
CA ARG A 159 -2.19 -0.43 0.82
C ARG A 159 -1.92 -1.42 -0.32
N CYS A 160 -0.65 -1.63 -0.66
CA CYS A 160 -0.21 -2.50 -1.74
C CYS A 160 -0.32 -3.98 -1.33
N VAL A 161 -0.85 -4.80 -2.23
CA VAL A 161 -0.92 -6.27 -2.13
C VAL A 161 -0.35 -6.84 -3.41
N HIS A 162 0.51 -7.85 -3.27
CA HIS A 162 1.23 -8.45 -4.39
C HIS A 162 0.98 -9.95 -4.46
N ARG A 163 0.67 -10.48 -5.65
CA ARG A 163 0.40 -11.92 -5.84
C ARG A 163 1.64 -12.81 -5.63
N GLY A 164 2.83 -12.26 -5.85
CA GLY A 164 4.13 -12.94 -5.69
C GLY A 164 4.96 -12.91 -6.97
N ALA A 165 6.29 -12.81 -6.83
CA ALA A 165 7.24 -12.71 -7.94
C ALA A 165 7.28 -13.99 -8.79
N ALA A 166 6.85 -15.13 -8.24
CA ALA A 166 6.69 -16.37 -8.99
C ALA A 166 5.70 -16.21 -10.17
N PHE A 167 4.62 -15.44 -9.96
CA PHE A 167 3.60 -15.19 -10.98
C PHE A 167 4.04 -14.17 -12.03
N ALA A 168 5.03 -13.31 -11.73
CA ALA A 168 5.59 -12.38 -12.72
C ALA A 168 6.27 -13.11 -13.88
N LYS A 169 6.86 -14.28 -13.62
CA LYS A 169 7.53 -15.12 -14.63
C LYS A 169 6.55 -15.93 -15.50
N MET A 170 5.29 -16.04 -15.09
CA MET A 170 4.29 -16.78 -15.85
C MET A 170 3.88 -15.98 -17.09
N ARG A 171 3.77 -16.67 -18.24
CA ARG A 171 3.35 -16.06 -19.51
C ARG A 171 1.82 -15.92 -19.64
N THR A 172 1.06 -16.56 -18.77
CA THR A 172 -0.40 -16.48 -18.78
C THR A 172 -0.88 -15.14 -18.24
N THR A 173 -1.92 -14.59 -18.85
CA THR A 173 -2.51 -13.30 -18.44
C THR A 173 -3.65 -13.45 -17.44
N THR A 174 -4.11 -14.68 -17.16
CA THR A 174 -5.25 -14.97 -16.26
C THR A 174 -5.06 -14.35 -14.88
N VAL A 175 -3.87 -14.52 -14.30
CA VAL A 175 -3.46 -13.98 -12.99
C VAL A 175 -3.41 -12.44 -12.94
N ARG A 176 -3.42 -11.78 -14.09
CA ARG A 176 -3.32 -10.31 -14.24
C ARG A 176 -4.66 -9.65 -14.55
N LYS A 177 -5.68 -10.44 -14.89
CA LYS A 177 -7.00 -9.92 -15.24
C LYS A 177 -7.70 -9.42 -13.99
N LEU A 178 -8.31 -8.25 -14.10
CA LEU A 178 -9.28 -7.79 -13.13
C LEU A 178 -10.52 -8.68 -13.20
N LEU A 179 -10.94 -9.21 -12.06
CA LEU A 179 -12.13 -10.06 -11.94
C LEU A 179 -13.22 -9.35 -11.12
N PRO A 180 -14.52 -9.54 -11.42
CA PRO A 180 -15.63 -8.87 -10.72
C PRO A 180 -15.66 -9.07 -9.20
N GLU A 181 -15.18 -10.21 -8.71
CA GLU A 181 -15.06 -10.55 -7.29
C GLU A 181 -14.10 -9.60 -6.55
N SER A 182 -13.27 -8.86 -7.27
CA SER A 182 -12.36 -7.84 -6.71
C SER A 182 -13.08 -6.57 -6.27
N TRP A 183 -14.33 -6.37 -6.69
CA TRP A 183 -15.11 -5.17 -6.41
C TRP A 183 -15.14 -4.85 -4.92
N GLY A 184 -14.77 -3.61 -4.57
CA GLY A 184 -14.75 -3.15 -3.18
C GLY A 184 -13.59 -3.67 -2.33
N PHE A 185 -12.76 -4.61 -2.82
CA PHE A 185 -11.58 -5.13 -2.10
C PHE A 185 -10.26 -4.63 -2.69
N LEU A 186 -10.06 -4.82 -4.00
CA LEU A 186 -8.92 -4.29 -4.75
C LEU A 186 -9.40 -3.22 -5.73
N CYS A 187 -8.63 -2.14 -5.84
CA CYS A 187 -8.97 -1.06 -6.72
C CYS A 187 -8.75 -1.45 -8.20
N PRO A 188 -9.74 -1.21 -9.09
CA PRO A 188 -9.62 -1.55 -10.50
C PRO A 188 -8.68 -0.61 -11.28
N VAL A 189 -8.34 0.55 -10.70
CA VAL A 189 -7.53 1.61 -11.33
C VAL A 189 -6.08 1.56 -10.87
N HIS A 190 -5.84 1.28 -9.59
CA HIS A 190 -4.53 1.48 -8.96
C HIS A 190 -3.62 0.25 -9.08
N THR A 191 -3.16 0.01 -10.30
CA THR A 191 -2.06 -0.92 -10.63
C THR A 191 -0.97 -0.14 -11.38
N PRO A 192 0.33 -0.44 -11.17
CA PRO A 192 1.37 0.04 -12.07
C PRO A 192 1.19 -0.57 -13.46
N ASP A 193 1.81 0.05 -14.46
CA ASP A 193 1.93 -0.41 -15.83
C ASP A 193 3.22 -1.22 -15.99
N GLY A 194 3.46 -1.73 -17.20
CA GLY A 194 4.62 -2.57 -17.49
C GLY A 194 4.51 -3.97 -16.86
N GLU A 195 5.66 -4.53 -16.48
CA GLU A 195 5.76 -5.90 -15.95
C GLU A 195 4.90 -6.20 -14.71
N PRO A 196 4.76 -5.31 -13.71
CA PRO A 196 3.93 -5.59 -12.52
C PRO A 196 2.42 -5.41 -12.73
N CYS A 197 1.96 -5.03 -13.93
CA CYS A 197 0.56 -4.76 -14.22
C CYS A 197 -0.35 -5.95 -13.90
N GLY A 198 -1.35 -5.73 -13.04
CA GLY A 198 -2.32 -6.74 -12.57
C GLY A 198 -1.79 -7.65 -11.46
N LEU A 199 -0.49 -7.65 -11.16
CA LEU A 199 0.11 -8.44 -10.07
C LEU A 199 0.31 -7.63 -8.79
N MET A 200 0.60 -6.34 -8.95
CA MET A 200 0.75 -5.37 -7.86
C MET A 200 -0.50 -4.49 -7.80
N ASN A 201 -1.43 -4.85 -6.93
CA ASN A 201 -2.68 -4.12 -6.79
C ASN A 201 -2.72 -3.39 -5.45
N HIS A 202 -3.65 -2.46 -5.29
CA HIS A 202 -3.84 -1.74 -4.04
C HIS A 202 -5.26 -1.96 -3.55
N MET A 203 -5.40 -2.16 -2.23
CA MET A 203 -6.72 -2.28 -1.60
C MET A 203 -7.53 -0.99 -1.79
N THR A 204 -8.85 -1.13 -1.87
CA THR A 204 -9.78 0.01 -1.84
C THR A 204 -9.64 0.79 -0.53
N ALA A 205 -10.14 2.02 -0.44
CA ALA A 205 -10.00 2.83 0.77
C ALA A 205 -10.69 2.22 2.00
N SER A 206 -11.86 1.59 1.83
CA SER A 206 -12.69 1.04 2.91
C SER A 206 -12.34 -0.40 3.29
N CYS A 207 -11.60 -1.12 2.45
CA CYS A 207 -11.21 -2.50 2.73
C CYS A 207 -10.26 -2.61 3.93
N THR A 208 -10.47 -3.62 4.76
CA THR A 208 -9.71 -3.91 5.97
C THR A 208 -9.25 -5.37 5.98
N ILE A 209 -8.17 -5.66 6.70
CA ILE A 209 -7.67 -7.02 6.89
C ILE A 209 -7.93 -7.42 8.34
N VAL A 210 -8.52 -8.58 8.54
CA VAL A 210 -8.73 -9.13 9.89
C VAL A 210 -7.38 -9.49 10.51
N SER A 211 -7.03 -8.87 11.63
CA SER A 211 -5.78 -9.13 12.36
C SER A 211 -5.97 -9.94 13.64
N GLN A 212 -7.18 -9.91 14.21
CA GLN A 212 -7.48 -10.50 15.50
C GLN A 212 -7.95 -11.96 15.36
N SER A 213 -7.51 -12.81 16.29
CA SER A 213 -8.07 -14.15 16.47
C SER A 213 -9.10 -14.09 17.60
N HIS A 214 -10.29 -14.66 17.37
CA HIS A 214 -11.36 -14.72 18.35
C HIS A 214 -11.69 -16.19 18.66
N PRO A 215 -11.90 -16.58 19.93
CA PRO A 215 -12.29 -17.94 20.28
C PRO A 215 -13.67 -18.27 19.70
N THR A 216 -13.80 -19.43 19.06
CA THR A 216 -15.03 -19.89 18.39
C THR A 216 -15.83 -20.94 19.16
N THR A 217 -15.46 -21.25 20.40
CA THR A 217 -16.02 -22.36 21.19
C THR A 217 -17.54 -22.29 21.38
N GLY A 218 -18.12 -21.09 21.40
CA GLY A 218 -19.58 -20.90 21.51
C GLY A 218 -20.36 -20.98 20.19
N LEU A 219 -19.68 -20.87 19.03
CA LEU A 219 -20.39 -20.78 17.75
C LEU A 219 -21.04 -22.10 17.35
N ALA A 220 -20.37 -23.24 17.58
CA ALA A 220 -20.96 -24.55 17.26
C ALA A 220 -22.28 -24.80 18.04
N ALA A 221 -22.30 -24.45 19.33
CA ALA A 221 -23.50 -24.55 20.15
C ALA A 221 -24.61 -23.59 19.69
N LEU A 222 -24.24 -22.37 19.28
CA LEU A 222 -25.17 -21.40 18.71
C LEU A 222 -25.79 -21.92 17.40
N LEU A 223 -24.98 -22.49 16.51
CA LEU A 223 -25.47 -23.10 15.27
C LEU A 223 -26.46 -24.22 15.55
N CYS A 224 -26.19 -25.08 16.55
CA CYS A 224 -27.13 -26.10 16.96
C CYS A 224 -28.46 -25.51 17.47
N SER A 225 -28.40 -24.42 18.23
CA SER A 225 -29.62 -23.72 18.70
C SER A 225 -30.43 -23.07 17.58
N LEU A 226 -29.81 -22.80 16.43
CA LEU A 226 -30.46 -22.27 15.22
C LEU A 226 -30.99 -23.38 14.29
N GLY A 227 -30.85 -24.65 14.68
CA GLY A 227 -31.38 -25.80 13.93
C GLY A 227 -30.34 -26.54 13.07
N VAL A 228 -29.04 -26.29 13.24
CA VAL A 228 -28.00 -27.16 12.68
C VAL A 228 -27.96 -28.48 13.46
N THR A 229 -28.13 -29.59 12.76
CA THR A 229 -27.97 -30.92 13.36
C THR A 229 -26.48 -31.21 13.53
N PRO A 230 -25.98 -31.54 14.73
CA PRO A 230 -24.57 -31.82 14.95
C PRO A 230 -24.08 -33.01 14.12
N VAL A 231 -22.77 -33.09 13.88
CA VAL A 231 -22.15 -34.11 13.02
C VAL A 231 -22.43 -35.56 13.46
N ASP A 232 -22.60 -35.79 14.76
CA ASP A 232 -22.94 -37.10 15.34
C ASP A 232 -24.45 -37.41 15.26
N GLY A 233 -25.27 -36.44 14.85
CA GLY A 233 -26.71 -36.56 14.70
C GLY A 233 -27.12 -36.99 13.28
N CYS A 234 -28.33 -37.53 13.18
CA CYS A 234 -28.97 -37.81 11.89
C CYS A 234 -29.93 -36.65 11.55
N PRO A 235 -29.77 -35.97 10.41
CA PRO A 235 -30.71 -34.94 9.97
C PRO A 235 -32.10 -35.54 9.70
N GLY A 236 -33.15 -34.72 9.80
CA GLY A 236 -34.54 -35.15 9.57
C GLY A 236 -34.82 -35.53 8.11
N GLN A 237 -34.04 -34.98 7.18
CA GLN A 237 -34.09 -35.27 5.75
C GLN A 237 -32.84 -36.03 5.27
N SER A 238 -32.91 -36.58 4.05
CA SER A 238 -31.75 -37.15 3.38
C SER A 238 -30.63 -36.11 3.24
N TYR A 239 -29.37 -36.52 3.42
CA TYR A 239 -28.18 -35.68 3.22
C TYR A 239 -28.07 -35.03 1.84
N SER A 240 -28.88 -35.43 0.85
CA SER A 240 -29.02 -34.73 -0.43
C SER A 240 -29.75 -33.38 -0.30
N HIS A 241 -30.69 -33.27 0.64
CA HIS A 241 -31.50 -32.08 0.93
C HIS A 241 -30.94 -31.28 2.13
N CYS A 242 -29.69 -31.54 2.52
CA CYS A 242 -29.02 -30.83 3.58
C CYS A 242 -27.72 -30.19 3.08
N TYR A 243 -27.39 -29.03 3.64
CA TYR A 243 -26.11 -28.39 3.45
C TYR A 243 -25.14 -28.83 4.56
N PRO A 244 -23.90 -29.21 4.23
CA PRO A 244 -22.86 -29.32 5.24
C PRO A 244 -22.56 -27.93 5.83
N VAL A 245 -22.42 -27.86 7.14
CA VAL A 245 -22.05 -26.64 7.88
C VAL A 245 -20.59 -26.75 8.31
N VAL A 246 -19.75 -25.86 7.80
CA VAL A 246 -18.31 -25.86 8.04
C VAL A 246 -17.90 -24.55 8.73
N LEU A 247 -17.22 -24.66 9.88
CA LEU A 247 -16.70 -23.53 10.65
C LEU A 247 -15.17 -23.60 10.67
N ASP A 248 -14.50 -22.65 10.02
CA ASP A 248 -13.02 -22.57 9.97
C ASP A 248 -12.35 -23.90 9.56
N GLY A 249 -12.99 -24.66 8.65
CA GLY A 249 -12.54 -25.97 8.17
C GLY A 249 -13.04 -27.17 8.98
N ALA A 250 -13.65 -26.98 10.15
CA ALA A 250 -14.28 -28.04 10.93
C ALA A 250 -15.72 -28.29 10.47
N VAL A 251 -16.08 -29.54 10.17
CA VAL A 251 -17.47 -29.90 9.88
C VAL A 251 -18.26 -29.98 11.19
N VAL A 252 -19.12 -29.00 11.43
CA VAL A 252 -19.89 -28.89 12.69
C VAL A 252 -21.18 -29.72 12.61
N GLY A 253 -21.77 -29.83 11.42
CA GLY A 253 -23.04 -30.51 11.26
C GLY A 253 -23.69 -30.29 9.90
N TRP A 254 -25.00 -30.48 9.87
CA TRP A 254 -25.83 -30.39 8.67
C TRP A 254 -27.07 -29.53 8.94
N VAL A 255 -27.46 -28.72 7.97
CA VAL A 255 -28.69 -27.92 8.03
C VAL A 255 -29.59 -28.27 6.86
N GLU A 256 -30.90 -28.39 7.10
CA GLU A 256 -31.87 -28.64 6.03
C GLU A 256 -31.92 -27.46 5.06
N ALA A 257 -32.08 -27.76 3.76
CA ALA A 257 -31.97 -26.75 2.71
C ALA A 257 -32.98 -25.61 2.86
N GLU A 258 -34.18 -25.91 3.36
CA GLU A 258 -35.25 -24.93 3.61
C GLU A 258 -34.95 -24.00 4.81
N LEU A 259 -34.21 -24.49 5.81
CA LEU A 259 -33.88 -23.75 7.02
C LEU A 259 -32.62 -22.89 6.85
N ALA A 260 -31.73 -23.26 5.94
CA ALA A 260 -30.43 -22.60 5.75
C ALA A 260 -30.51 -21.07 5.54
N PRO A 261 -31.43 -20.50 4.74
CA PRO A 261 -31.54 -19.06 4.57
C PRO A 261 -31.88 -18.32 5.88
N LEU A 262 -32.78 -18.89 6.71
CA LEU A 262 -33.16 -18.32 8.01
C LEU A 262 -31.99 -18.32 9.00
N VAL A 263 -31.18 -19.37 8.97
CA VAL A 263 -29.95 -19.45 9.78
C VAL A 263 -28.97 -18.36 9.36
N VAL A 264 -28.75 -18.17 8.05
CA VAL A 264 -27.86 -17.13 7.52
C VAL A 264 -28.33 -15.73 7.92
N GLU A 265 -29.62 -15.44 7.76
CA GLU A 265 -30.18 -14.14 8.14
C GLU A 265 -30.02 -13.87 9.64
N SER A 266 -30.32 -14.86 10.48
CA SER A 266 -30.13 -14.77 11.93
C SER A 266 -28.67 -14.51 12.31
N LEU A 267 -27.73 -15.22 11.68
CA LEU A 267 -26.29 -15.02 11.90
C LEU A 267 -25.84 -13.61 11.50
N ARG A 268 -26.31 -13.10 10.35
CA ARG A 268 -26.02 -11.73 9.90
C ARG A 268 -26.61 -10.69 10.86
N GLN A 269 -27.84 -10.87 11.33
CA GLN A 269 -28.44 -9.98 12.32
C GLN A 269 -27.63 -9.96 13.62
N PHE A 270 -27.26 -11.12 14.17
CA PHE A 270 -26.42 -11.19 15.38
C PHE A 270 -25.05 -10.56 15.18
N LYS A 271 -24.42 -10.75 14.01
CA LYS A 271 -23.15 -10.12 13.61
C LYS A 271 -23.26 -8.59 13.59
N VAL A 272 -24.30 -8.05 12.96
CA VAL A 272 -24.52 -6.60 12.82
C VAL A 272 -24.89 -5.95 14.16
N LEU A 273 -25.70 -6.62 14.97
CA LEU A 273 -26.11 -6.17 16.30
C LEU A 273 -25.04 -6.42 17.38
N LYS A 274 -23.98 -7.16 17.06
CA LYS A 274 -22.89 -7.58 17.97
C LYS A 274 -23.41 -8.41 19.15
N GLU A 275 -24.39 -9.26 18.89
CA GLU A 275 -25.00 -10.16 19.87
C GLU A 275 -24.38 -11.56 19.81
N LYS A 276 -24.69 -12.38 20.81
CA LYS A 276 -24.34 -13.83 20.86
C LYS A 276 -22.84 -14.14 20.67
N ARG A 277 -21.96 -13.15 20.89
CA ARG A 277 -20.49 -13.24 20.77
C ARG A 277 -20.02 -13.65 19.36
N ILE A 278 -20.77 -13.32 18.31
CA ILE A 278 -20.30 -13.49 16.93
C ILE A 278 -19.34 -12.34 16.60
N PRO A 279 -18.10 -12.62 16.15
CA PRO A 279 -17.19 -11.58 15.68
C PRO A 279 -17.80 -10.80 14.50
N PRO A 280 -17.72 -9.45 14.47
CA PRO A 280 -18.29 -8.65 13.38
C PRO A 280 -17.73 -8.96 11.98
N TRP A 281 -16.52 -9.52 11.92
CA TRP A 281 -15.83 -9.94 10.69
C TRP A 281 -16.04 -11.43 10.34
N THR A 282 -17.04 -12.08 10.96
CA THR A 282 -17.43 -13.43 10.57
C THR A 282 -18.02 -13.39 9.17
N GLU A 283 -17.42 -14.13 8.25
CA GLU A 283 -17.92 -14.27 6.89
C GLU A 283 -18.92 -15.44 6.87
N VAL A 284 -20.10 -15.18 6.32
CA VAL A 284 -21.23 -16.13 6.31
C VAL A 284 -21.60 -16.41 4.85
N VAL A 285 -21.17 -17.57 4.35
CA VAL A 285 -21.32 -17.95 2.94
C VAL A 285 -22.28 -19.12 2.82
N LEU A 286 -23.43 -18.91 2.18
CA LEU A 286 -24.31 -19.99 1.76
C LEU A 286 -24.16 -20.18 0.25
N VAL A 287 -23.53 -21.28 -0.14
CA VAL A 287 -23.46 -21.70 -1.54
C VAL A 287 -24.72 -22.54 -1.83
N PRO A 288 -25.67 -22.02 -2.63
CA PRO A 288 -26.93 -22.71 -2.86
C PRO A 288 -26.73 -23.97 -3.72
N GLN A 289 -27.53 -25.00 -3.45
CA GLN A 289 -27.67 -26.15 -4.32
C GLN A 289 -28.35 -25.71 -5.61
N THR A 290 -27.60 -25.73 -6.71
CA THR A 290 -28.13 -25.45 -8.04
C THR A 290 -28.31 -26.75 -8.82
N GLY A 291 -29.35 -26.85 -9.65
CA GLY A 291 -29.53 -27.98 -10.59
C GLY A 291 -28.49 -28.02 -11.73
N LYS A 292 -27.45 -27.20 -11.66
CA LYS A 292 -26.34 -27.09 -12.61
C LYS A 292 -25.03 -27.16 -11.84
N ALA A 293 -23.95 -27.57 -12.51
CA ALA A 293 -22.62 -27.58 -11.92
C ALA A 293 -22.20 -26.16 -11.52
N SER A 294 -22.05 -25.93 -10.22
CA SER A 294 -21.57 -24.68 -9.61
C SER A 294 -20.53 -25.00 -8.53
N LEU A 295 -20.20 -24.04 -7.65
CA LEU A 295 -19.34 -24.30 -6.50
C LEU A 295 -19.99 -25.30 -5.54
N TYR A 296 -19.17 -26.02 -4.78
CA TYR A 296 -19.67 -27.08 -3.91
C TYR A 296 -20.64 -26.50 -2.86
N PRO A 297 -21.91 -26.97 -2.81
CA PRO A 297 -22.93 -26.38 -1.95
C PRO A 297 -22.65 -26.63 -0.46
N GLY A 298 -22.90 -25.62 0.36
CA GLY A 298 -22.64 -25.68 1.79
C GLY A 298 -22.83 -24.33 2.48
N LEU A 299 -22.91 -24.37 3.81
CA LEU A 299 -22.83 -23.20 4.67
C LEU A 299 -21.42 -23.12 5.26
N PHE A 300 -20.63 -22.17 4.80
CA PHE A 300 -19.25 -21.95 5.23
C PHE A 300 -19.15 -20.70 6.10
N LEU A 301 -18.53 -20.84 7.26
CA LEU A 301 -18.31 -19.78 8.23
C LEU A 301 -16.82 -19.62 8.46
N PHE A 302 -16.32 -18.38 8.29
CA PHE A 302 -14.91 -18.06 8.52
C PHE A 302 -14.78 -16.95 9.56
N THR A 303 -13.94 -17.19 10.57
CA THR A 303 -13.61 -16.25 11.65
C THR A 303 -12.11 -15.95 11.74
N THR A 304 -11.29 -16.66 10.96
CA THR A 304 -9.82 -16.55 10.95
C THR A 304 -9.30 -15.16 10.57
N PRO A 305 -8.06 -14.81 11.00
CA PRO A 305 -7.36 -13.61 10.53
C PRO A 305 -6.91 -13.73 9.06
N CYS A 306 -6.29 -12.68 8.52
CA CYS A 306 -5.76 -12.56 7.14
C CYS A 306 -6.81 -12.46 6.02
N ARG A 307 -8.10 -12.40 6.35
CA ARG A 307 -9.17 -12.21 5.37
C ARG A 307 -9.43 -10.73 5.06
N LEU A 308 -9.81 -10.46 3.82
CA LEU A 308 -10.23 -9.14 3.35
C LEU A 308 -11.70 -8.93 3.69
N MET A 309 -12.02 -7.84 4.37
CA MET A 309 -13.37 -7.45 4.74
C MET A 309 -13.63 -6.01 4.33
N ARG A 310 -14.83 -5.71 3.81
CA ARG A 310 -15.24 -4.34 3.48
C ARG A 310 -16.61 -4.02 4.08
N PRO A 311 -16.86 -2.76 4.48
CA PRO A 311 -18.15 -2.37 5.02
C PRO A 311 -19.17 -2.10 3.89
N VAL A 312 -20.40 -2.57 4.10
CA VAL A 312 -21.60 -2.27 3.30
C VAL A 312 -22.77 -2.00 4.23
N ARG A 313 -23.82 -1.33 3.76
CA ARG A 313 -25.05 -1.13 4.53
C ARG A 313 -25.97 -2.32 4.37
N ASN A 314 -26.31 -2.99 5.47
CA ASN A 314 -27.34 -4.03 5.49
C ASN A 314 -28.72 -3.36 5.49
N LEU A 315 -29.57 -3.66 4.51
CA LEU A 315 -30.87 -3.00 4.33
C LEU A 315 -31.93 -3.47 5.32
N ALA A 316 -31.85 -4.72 5.81
CA ALA A 316 -32.81 -5.28 6.76
C ALA A 316 -32.68 -4.63 8.15
N VAL A 317 -31.44 -4.38 8.59
CA VAL A 317 -31.14 -3.79 9.92
C VAL A 317 -30.86 -2.28 9.82
N GLY A 318 -30.49 -1.77 8.65
CA GLY A 318 -30.14 -0.37 8.41
C GLY A 318 -28.77 0.05 8.97
N LYS A 319 -27.88 -0.91 9.28
CA LYS A 319 -26.54 -0.69 9.86
C LYS A 319 -25.43 -1.23 8.96
N GLU A 320 -24.20 -0.80 9.24
CA GLU A 320 -23.02 -1.31 8.53
C GLU A 320 -22.72 -2.77 8.89
N GLU A 321 -22.45 -3.58 7.87
CA GLU A 321 -22.02 -4.96 7.94
C GLU A 321 -20.69 -5.12 7.20
N LEU A 322 -19.73 -5.82 7.80
CA LEU A 322 -18.50 -6.21 7.12
C LEU A 322 -18.72 -7.46 6.30
N ILE A 323 -18.45 -7.40 4.99
CA ILE A 323 -18.54 -8.55 4.09
C ILE A 323 -17.16 -8.98 3.57
N GLY A 324 -16.93 -10.28 3.45
CA GLY A 324 -15.74 -10.92 2.90
C GLY A 324 -15.83 -11.22 1.40
N THR A 325 -14.72 -11.68 0.83
CA THR A 325 -14.57 -11.90 -0.61
C THR A 325 -15.42 -13.05 -1.14
N PHE A 326 -15.65 -14.10 -0.34
CA PHE A 326 -16.41 -15.27 -0.76
C PHE A 326 -17.92 -15.05 -0.61
N GLU A 327 -18.36 -14.39 0.47
CA GLU A 327 -19.79 -14.06 0.63
C GLU A 327 -20.29 -13.11 -0.46
N GLN A 328 -19.43 -12.23 -1.00
CA GLN A 328 -19.79 -11.26 -2.03
C GLN A 328 -20.40 -11.90 -3.29
N LEU A 329 -20.02 -13.13 -3.64
CA LEU A 329 -20.55 -13.80 -4.84
C LEU A 329 -22.05 -14.11 -4.77
N TYR A 330 -22.60 -14.21 -3.56
CA TYR A 330 -23.97 -14.68 -3.33
C TYR A 330 -24.88 -13.62 -2.69
N ILE A 331 -24.38 -12.40 -2.48
CA ILE A 331 -25.15 -11.28 -1.98
C ILE A 331 -25.34 -10.22 -3.05
N ASN A 332 -26.55 -9.67 -3.11
CA ASN A 332 -26.88 -8.58 -4.01
C ASN A 332 -26.66 -7.25 -3.28
N VAL A 333 -25.64 -6.50 -3.70
CA VAL A 333 -25.27 -5.18 -3.18
C VAL A 333 -25.58 -4.12 -4.24
N ALA A 334 -26.53 -3.22 -3.97
CA ALA A 334 -26.80 -2.08 -4.86
C ALA A 334 -25.74 -0.99 -4.68
N ILE A 335 -25.39 -0.27 -5.76
CA ILE A 335 -24.40 0.82 -5.70
C ILE A 335 -25.10 2.11 -5.28
N LEU A 336 -26.21 2.43 -5.94
CA LEU A 336 -27.03 3.61 -5.68
C LEU A 336 -28.36 3.24 -5.02
N GLU A 337 -28.96 4.19 -4.29
CA GLU A 337 -30.25 3.98 -3.64
C GLU A 337 -31.39 3.73 -4.64
N GLY A 338 -31.34 4.40 -5.80
CA GLY A 338 -32.32 4.19 -6.88
C GLY A 338 -32.25 2.83 -7.57
N GLU A 339 -31.19 2.06 -7.35
CA GLU A 339 -31.01 0.72 -7.94
C GLU A 339 -31.53 -0.40 -7.03
N ILE A 340 -32.00 -0.06 -5.83
CA ILE A 340 -32.47 -1.04 -4.85
C ILE A 340 -33.77 -1.68 -5.34
N GLN A 341 -33.73 -3.00 -5.53
CA GLN A 341 -34.90 -3.81 -5.88
C GLN A 341 -35.41 -4.59 -4.66
N ALA A 342 -36.65 -4.33 -4.27
CA ALA A 342 -37.30 -4.99 -3.13
C ALA A 342 -37.34 -6.52 -3.31
N GLY A 343 -36.95 -7.26 -2.27
CA GLY A 343 -36.91 -8.73 -2.27
C GLY A 343 -35.71 -9.36 -3.00
N VAL A 344 -34.91 -8.57 -3.73
CA VAL A 344 -33.71 -9.05 -4.43
C VAL A 344 -32.44 -8.48 -3.81
N THR A 345 -32.42 -7.18 -3.54
CA THR A 345 -31.27 -6.47 -2.99
C THR A 345 -31.24 -6.62 -1.48
N SER A 346 -30.09 -7.03 -0.94
CA SER A 346 -29.91 -7.27 0.51
C SER A 346 -29.06 -6.20 1.18
N HIS A 347 -28.11 -5.62 0.44
CA HIS A 347 -27.16 -4.64 0.92
C HIS A 347 -27.03 -3.46 -0.05
N GLN A 348 -26.41 -2.39 0.41
CA GLN A 348 -26.08 -1.21 -0.38
C GLN A 348 -24.63 -0.79 -0.10
N GLU A 349 -23.93 -0.31 -1.12
CA GLU A 349 -22.63 0.34 -0.95
C GLU A 349 -22.76 1.60 -0.07
N LEU A 350 -21.73 1.90 0.72
CA LEU A 350 -21.72 3.13 1.51
C LEU A 350 -21.61 4.37 0.63
N PHE A 351 -20.75 4.28 -0.37
CA PHE A 351 -20.50 5.32 -1.37
C PHE A 351 -20.18 4.65 -2.72
N PRO A 352 -20.60 5.22 -3.87
CA PRO A 352 -20.29 4.65 -5.19
C PRO A 352 -18.79 4.51 -5.46
N HIS A 353 -17.99 5.44 -4.94
CA HIS A 353 -16.53 5.43 -5.08
C HIS A 353 -15.80 4.46 -4.12
N SER A 354 -16.52 3.63 -3.35
CA SER A 354 -15.92 2.65 -2.42
C SER A 354 -15.06 1.60 -3.11
N MET A 355 -15.24 1.41 -4.44
CA MET A 355 -14.38 0.56 -5.25
C MET A 355 -12.97 1.14 -5.50
N LEU A 356 -12.71 2.41 -5.18
CA LEU A 356 -11.44 3.07 -5.46
C LEU A 356 -10.45 2.92 -4.29
N SER A 357 -9.16 2.86 -4.61
CA SER A 357 -8.10 2.99 -3.61
C SER A 357 -7.96 4.44 -3.17
N VAL A 358 -7.27 4.66 -2.06
CA VAL A 358 -6.98 6.00 -1.54
C VAL A 358 -6.40 6.93 -2.61
N VAL A 359 -5.43 6.47 -3.39
CA VAL A 359 -4.77 7.27 -4.44
C VAL A 359 -5.71 7.53 -5.62
N ALA A 360 -6.48 6.53 -6.04
CA ALA A 360 -7.43 6.68 -7.13
C ALA A 360 -8.58 7.64 -6.77
N SER A 361 -8.98 7.68 -5.49
CA SER A 361 -9.99 8.61 -4.98
C SER A 361 -9.54 10.07 -4.98
N PHE A 362 -8.25 10.37 -5.19
CA PHE A 362 -7.75 11.76 -5.29
C PHE A 362 -7.83 12.34 -6.71
N ILE A 363 -8.26 11.53 -7.69
CA ILE A 363 -8.41 11.94 -9.08
C ILE A 363 -9.76 12.65 -9.22
N PRO A 364 -9.78 13.98 -9.50
CA PRO A 364 -11.04 14.70 -9.68
C PRO A 364 -11.77 14.17 -10.92
N TYR A 365 -13.10 13.99 -10.83
CA TYR A 365 -13.96 13.60 -11.95
C TYR A 365 -13.42 12.39 -12.75
N SER A 366 -12.93 11.37 -12.04
CA SER A 366 -12.25 10.23 -12.65
C SER A 366 -13.15 9.42 -13.61
N ASP A 367 -14.45 9.47 -13.38
CA ASP A 367 -15.54 8.92 -14.19
C ASP A 367 -15.67 9.57 -15.58
N HIS A 368 -15.15 10.79 -15.77
CA HIS A 368 -15.09 11.47 -17.06
C HIS A 368 -13.77 11.27 -17.83
N ASN A 369 -12.88 10.41 -17.34
CA ASN A 369 -11.62 10.08 -18.01
C ASN A 369 -11.63 8.64 -18.52
N GLN A 370 -10.92 8.40 -19.61
CA GLN A 370 -10.64 7.03 -20.03
C GLN A 370 -9.81 6.29 -18.96
N SER A 371 -10.20 5.05 -18.63
CA SER A 371 -9.60 4.25 -17.55
C SER A 371 -8.05 4.22 -17.50
N PRO A 372 -7.32 4.05 -18.64
CA PRO A 372 -5.85 4.04 -18.61
C PRO A 372 -5.24 5.34 -18.06
N ARG A 373 -5.92 6.48 -18.22
CA ARG A 373 -5.47 7.78 -17.73
C ARG A 373 -5.53 7.87 -16.22
N ASN A 374 -6.59 7.33 -15.63
CA ASN A 374 -6.71 7.23 -14.17
C ASN A 374 -5.64 6.30 -13.59
N MET A 375 -5.33 5.20 -14.28
CA MET A 375 -4.24 4.29 -13.90
C MET A 375 -2.87 5.00 -13.96
N TYR A 376 -2.59 5.72 -15.04
CA TYR A 376 -1.36 6.52 -15.16
C TYR A 376 -1.28 7.61 -14.10
N GLN A 377 -2.40 8.26 -13.78
CA GLN A 377 -2.43 9.27 -12.73
C GLN A 377 -2.02 8.69 -11.37
N CYS A 378 -2.48 7.48 -11.03
CA CYS A 378 -2.07 6.83 -9.79
C CYS A 378 -0.54 6.65 -9.70
N GLN A 379 0.12 6.44 -10.83
CA GLN A 379 1.59 6.34 -10.87
C GLN A 379 2.27 7.70 -10.84
N MET A 380 1.80 8.66 -11.63
CA MET A 380 2.36 10.00 -11.69
C MET A 380 2.24 10.70 -10.32
N GLY A 381 1.10 10.56 -9.63
CA GLY A 381 0.90 11.06 -8.27
C GLY A 381 1.89 10.45 -7.26
N LYS A 382 2.34 9.21 -7.45
CA LYS A 382 3.37 8.58 -6.62
C LYS A 382 4.81 9.03 -6.94
N GLN A 383 5.02 9.73 -8.06
CA GLN A 383 6.33 10.19 -8.51
C GLN A 383 6.50 11.71 -8.41
N THR A 384 5.42 12.46 -8.18
CA THR A 384 5.48 13.93 -8.10
C THR A 384 6.38 14.42 -6.96
N MET A 385 7.05 15.54 -7.18
CA MET A 385 7.70 16.29 -6.12
C MET A 385 6.61 17.03 -5.33
N GLY A 386 6.36 16.61 -4.09
CA GLY A 386 5.41 17.25 -3.20
C GLY A 386 6.07 17.78 -1.94
N PHE A 387 5.27 17.98 -0.89
CA PHE A 387 5.77 18.18 0.46
C PHE A 387 5.82 16.83 1.20
N PRO A 388 7.00 16.20 1.35
CA PRO A 388 7.06 14.80 1.76
C PRO A 388 6.73 14.58 3.24
N LEU A 389 7.19 15.47 4.13
CA LEU A 389 7.02 15.38 5.58
C LEU A 389 7.47 16.68 6.29
N HIS A 390 6.92 16.97 7.48
CA HIS A 390 7.27 18.17 8.26
C HIS A 390 8.61 18.06 9.00
N SER A 391 8.96 16.87 9.49
CA SER A 391 10.15 16.66 10.33
C SER A 391 11.45 16.48 9.53
N PHE A 392 11.58 17.05 8.33
CA PHE A 392 12.66 16.73 7.40
C PHE A 392 14.02 17.19 7.91
N LEU A 393 14.06 18.27 8.69
CA LEU A 393 15.25 18.78 9.38
C LEU A 393 15.87 17.75 10.34
N ASN A 394 15.03 16.93 10.97
CA ASN A 394 15.45 15.91 11.94
C ASN A 394 15.81 14.58 11.28
N ARG A 395 15.55 14.43 9.97
CA ARG A 395 15.78 13.19 9.23
C ARG A 395 17.08 13.22 8.45
N SER A 396 17.54 12.03 8.07
CA SER A 396 18.78 11.79 7.34
C SER A 396 18.53 10.76 6.24
N ASP A 397 17.43 10.95 5.51
CA ASP A 397 17.08 10.09 4.37
C ASP A 397 18.09 10.31 3.23
N ASN A 398 18.34 9.27 2.43
CA ASN A 398 19.31 9.32 1.33
C ASN A 398 18.98 10.43 0.31
N LYS A 399 17.70 10.52 -0.08
CA LYS A 399 17.18 11.54 -0.99
C LYS A 399 15.75 11.92 -0.58
N LEU A 400 15.46 13.21 -0.53
CA LEU A 400 14.11 13.75 -0.39
C LEU A 400 13.90 14.83 -1.45
N TYR A 401 12.69 14.87 -2.00
CA TYR A 401 12.28 15.87 -2.99
C TYR A 401 11.21 16.73 -2.34
N ARG A 402 11.42 18.04 -2.34
CA ARG A 402 10.52 18.98 -1.66
C ARG A 402 10.15 20.12 -2.59
N LEU A 403 8.85 20.26 -2.83
CA LEU A 403 8.27 21.45 -3.43
C LEU A 403 8.23 22.57 -2.37
N GLN A 404 8.67 23.78 -2.74
CA GLN A 404 8.82 24.87 -1.77
C GLN A 404 7.49 25.55 -1.43
N THR A 405 6.67 25.83 -2.44
CA THR A 405 5.38 26.53 -2.31
C THR A 405 4.22 25.70 -2.88
N PRO A 406 3.96 24.51 -2.30
CA PRO A 406 2.81 23.70 -2.68
C PRO A 406 1.50 24.37 -2.24
N GLN A 407 0.41 24.11 -2.97
CA GLN A 407 -0.91 24.70 -2.69
C GLN A 407 -1.97 23.60 -2.53
N SER A 408 -3.03 23.90 -1.78
CA SER A 408 -4.25 23.11 -1.80
C SER A 408 -4.94 23.25 -3.17
N PRO A 409 -5.42 22.14 -3.76
CA PRO A 409 -6.23 22.21 -4.98
C PRO A 409 -7.59 22.88 -4.71
N LEU A 410 -8.00 23.79 -5.60
CA LEU A 410 -9.33 24.42 -5.55
C LEU A 410 -10.50 23.46 -5.87
N VAL A 411 -10.19 22.38 -6.59
CA VAL A 411 -11.13 21.35 -7.00
C VAL A 411 -10.66 20.04 -6.39
N ARG A 412 -11.34 19.53 -5.37
CA ARG A 412 -10.80 18.41 -4.59
C ARG A 412 -11.90 17.43 -4.16
N PRO A 413 -11.68 16.11 -4.31
CA PRO A 413 -12.62 15.13 -3.79
C PRO A 413 -12.71 15.17 -2.26
N SER A 414 -13.86 14.83 -1.71
CA SER A 414 -14.09 14.67 -0.25
C SER A 414 -13.02 13.82 0.44
N MET A 415 -12.51 12.78 -0.22
CA MET A 415 -11.46 11.91 0.31
C MET A 415 -10.13 12.64 0.55
N TYR A 416 -9.85 13.72 -0.17
CA TYR A 416 -8.65 14.54 0.04
C TYR A 416 -8.63 15.15 1.45
N ASP A 417 -9.78 15.66 1.89
CA ASP A 417 -9.97 16.26 3.21
C ASP A 417 -10.02 15.19 4.30
N HIS A 418 -10.69 14.05 4.04
CA HIS A 418 -10.72 12.91 4.96
C HIS A 418 -9.31 12.39 5.32
N TYR A 419 -8.39 12.36 4.35
CA TYR A 419 -6.98 11.98 4.57
C TYR A 419 -6.08 13.16 4.98
N SER A 420 -6.64 14.36 5.17
CA SER A 420 -5.94 15.58 5.57
C SER A 420 -4.69 15.84 4.71
N LEU A 421 -4.83 15.69 3.39
CA LEU A 421 -3.73 15.87 2.45
C LEU A 421 -3.20 17.30 2.36
N ASP A 422 -3.94 18.28 2.89
CA ASP A 422 -3.46 19.67 3.06
C ASP A 422 -2.20 19.78 3.91
N ASN A 423 -1.89 18.79 4.75
CA ASN A 423 -0.62 18.73 5.47
C ASN A 423 0.56 18.35 4.54
N TYR A 424 0.28 17.66 3.44
CA TYR A 424 1.26 17.15 2.47
C TYR A 424 0.90 17.50 1.02
N PRO A 425 0.69 18.79 0.70
CA PRO A 425 0.26 19.22 -0.62
C PRO A 425 1.35 18.87 -1.66
N SER A 426 0.89 18.45 -2.85
CA SER A 426 1.74 17.75 -3.82
C SER A 426 1.83 18.43 -5.19
N GLY A 427 1.37 19.68 -5.29
CA GLY A 427 1.37 20.47 -6.52
C GLY A 427 1.07 21.95 -6.28
N THR A 428 0.81 22.68 -7.36
CA THR A 428 0.40 24.09 -7.35
C THR A 428 -0.78 24.27 -8.30
N ASN A 429 -1.70 25.19 -7.99
CA ASN A 429 -2.68 25.62 -8.97
C ASN A 429 -1.97 26.49 -10.01
N ALA A 430 -2.33 26.34 -11.28
CA ALA A 430 -1.72 27.05 -12.41
C ALA A 430 -2.82 27.52 -13.37
N VAL A 431 -2.63 28.69 -13.98
CA VAL A 431 -3.50 29.15 -15.06
C VAL A 431 -3.08 28.45 -16.35
N VAL A 432 -3.91 27.54 -16.85
CA VAL A 432 -3.63 26.75 -18.05
C VAL A 432 -4.45 27.27 -19.22
N ALA A 433 -3.79 27.57 -20.34
CA ALA A 433 -4.46 27.84 -21.61
C ALA A 433 -4.32 26.63 -22.55
N VAL A 434 -5.45 26.12 -23.03
CA VAL A 434 -5.48 25.07 -24.05
C VAL A 434 -5.50 25.75 -25.43
N ILE A 435 -4.32 25.94 -26.01
CA ILE A 435 -4.14 26.69 -27.27
C ILE A 435 -2.90 26.20 -28.01
N SER A 436 -3.00 26.06 -29.33
CA SER A 436 -1.84 25.88 -30.21
C SER A 436 -1.31 27.27 -30.60
N TYR A 437 -0.22 27.72 -30.00
CA TYR A 437 0.32 29.07 -30.22
C TYR A 437 1.81 29.07 -30.61
N THR A 438 2.66 28.41 -29.82
CA THR A 438 4.12 28.58 -29.94
C THR A 438 4.76 27.68 -31.01
N GLY A 439 4.12 26.56 -31.36
CA GLY A 439 4.70 25.51 -32.20
C GLY A 439 5.72 24.62 -31.48
N TYR A 440 6.15 24.99 -30.26
CA TYR A 440 7.05 24.20 -29.40
C TYR A 440 6.28 23.31 -28.40
N ASP A 441 4.96 23.38 -28.44
CA ASP A 441 3.97 22.64 -27.65
C ASP A 441 3.40 21.42 -28.42
N MET A 442 4.08 20.95 -29.48
CA MET A 442 3.63 19.75 -30.21
C MET A 442 3.83 18.46 -29.39
N GLU A 443 2.99 17.46 -29.66
CA GLU A 443 3.00 16.17 -28.96
C GLU A 443 2.76 16.31 -27.44
N ASP A 444 3.73 15.84 -26.63
CA ASP A 444 3.70 15.88 -25.17
C ASP A 444 4.53 17.03 -24.61
N ALA A 445 4.84 18.03 -25.44
CA ALA A 445 5.51 19.23 -24.99
C ALA A 445 4.52 20.20 -24.34
N MET A 446 4.98 20.90 -23.30
CA MET A 446 4.27 22.04 -22.73
C MET A 446 5.22 23.23 -22.56
N ILE A 447 4.62 24.40 -22.50
CA ILE A 447 5.32 25.67 -22.35
C ILE A 447 5.00 26.24 -20.98
N VAL A 448 6.02 26.74 -20.29
CA VAL A 448 5.86 27.45 -19.01
C VAL A 448 6.23 28.91 -19.20
N ASN A 449 5.44 29.79 -18.61
CA ASN A 449 5.67 31.22 -18.60
C ASN A 449 6.96 31.56 -17.84
N LYS A 450 7.89 32.23 -18.52
CA LYS A 450 9.20 32.58 -17.96
C LYS A 450 9.09 33.48 -16.73
N SER A 451 8.21 34.50 -16.72
CA SER A 451 8.03 35.34 -15.53
C SER A 451 7.43 34.57 -14.36
N SER A 452 6.49 33.64 -14.61
CA SER A 452 5.95 32.78 -13.54
C SER A 452 7.06 31.92 -12.94
N TRP A 453 7.93 31.35 -13.78
CA TRP A 453 9.11 30.60 -13.35
C TRP A 453 10.09 31.45 -12.52
N GLU A 454 10.39 32.68 -12.95
CA GLU A 454 11.27 33.62 -12.20
C GLU A 454 10.68 34.01 -10.84
N ARG A 455 9.35 34.05 -10.73
CA ARG A 455 8.62 34.29 -9.47
C ARG A 455 8.54 33.06 -8.56
N GLY A 456 9.12 31.93 -8.95
CA GLY A 456 9.19 30.72 -8.14
C GLY A 456 8.16 29.65 -8.46
N PHE A 457 7.50 29.71 -9.63
CA PHE A 457 6.57 28.66 -10.06
C PHE A 457 7.23 27.27 -10.03
N ALA A 458 6.64 26.37 -9.25
CA ALA A 458 7.11 25.00 -9.03
C ALA A 458 8.58 24.89 -8.56
N HIS A 459 9.08 25.88 -7.80
CA HIS A 459 10.43 25.82 -7.23
C HIS A 459 10.59 24.66 -6.24
N GLY A 460 11.61 23.83 -6.44
CA GLY A 460 11.89 22.65 -5.62
C GLY A 460 13.30 22.62 -5.04
N SER A 461 13.50 21.75 -4.06
CA SER A 461 14.82 21.43 -3.50
C SER A 461 14.95 19.93 -3.27
N ILE A 462 16.15 19.41 -3.51
CA ILE A 462 16.50 18.02 -3.24
C ILE A 462 17.41 17.99 -2.02
N TYR A 463 17.05 17.23 -1.01
CA TYR A 463 17.90 16.99 0.16
C TYR A 463 18.59 15.64 -0.03
N LYS A 464 19.92 15.62 0.00
CA LYS A 464 20.73 14.41 -0.16
C LYS A 464 21.63 14.26 1.06
N THR A 465 21.50 13.15 1.77
CA THR A 465 22.35 12.86 2.92
C THR A 465 23.45 11.89 2.53
N VAL A 466 24.68 12.19 2.94
CA VAL A 466 25.84 11.32 2.81
C VAL A 466 26.29 10.90 4.22
N LEU A 467 26.21 9.61 4.51
CA LEU A 467 26.82 9.02 5.71
C LEU A 467 28.30 8.78 5.41
N VAL A 468 29.16 9.33 6.26
CA VAL A 468 30.60 9.10 6.22
C VAL A 468 30.98 8.33 7.49
N ASP A 469 31.44 7.10 7.32
CA ASP A 469 31.93 6.24 8.39
C ASP A 469 33.42 5.94 8.18
N LEU A 470 34.28 6.52 9.03
CA LEU A 470 35.73 6.31 8.95
C LEU A 470 36.12 4.85 9.26
N THR A 471 35.31 4.11 10.01
CA THR A 471 35.59 2.69 10.32
C THR A 471 35.43 1.80 9.08
N GLU A 472 34.55 2.16 8.16
CA GLU A 472 34.37 1.46 6.89
C GLU A 472 35.39 1.89 5.84
N ILE A 473 35.76 3.18 5.84
CA ILE A 473 36.69 3.78 4.87
C ILE A 473 38.12 3.34 5.15
N VAL A 474 38.56 3.41 6.41
CA VAL A 474 39.92 3.04 6.84
C VAL A 474 39.84 1.78 7.70
N ARG A 475 39.66 0.64 7.04
CA ARG A 475 39.47 -0.66 7.70
C ARG A 475 40.71 -1.03 8.52
N GLY A 476 40.51 -1.28 9.82
CA GLY A 476 41.55 -1.80 10.71
C GLY A 476 42.42 -0.73 11.37
N GLU A 477 42.20 0.57 11.11
CA GLU A 477 42.90 1.65 11.81
C GLU A 477 41.96 2.39 12.75
N ASP A 478 42.10 2.13 14.06
CA ASP A 478 41.27 2.80 15.05
C ASP A 478 41.71 4.22 15.41
N SER A 479 42.89 4.65 14.92
CA SER A 479 43.50 5.95 15.23
C SER A 479 43.06 7.10 14.32
N VAL A 480 42.09 6.88 13.42
CA VAL A 480 41.57 7.94 12.54
C VAL A 480 40.45 8.74 13.21
N VAL A 481 40.52 10.06 13.08
CA VAL A 481 39.53 11.01 13.59
C VAL A 481 39.27 12.09 12.54
N PHE A 482 38.06 12.66 12.54
CA PHE A 482 37.80 13.86 11.73
C PHE A 482 38.65 15.02 12.22
N GLY A 483 39.19 15.80 11.28
CA GLY A 483 40.08 16.92 11.57
C GLY A 483 40.85 17.37 10.34
N THR A 484 41.37 18.60 10.41
CA THR A 484 42.30 19.13 9.40
C THR A 484 43.55 19.73 10.03
N LYS A 485 44.65 19.79 9.29
CA LYS A 485 45.85 20.50 9.75
C LYS A 485 45.67 22.01 9.57
N PRO A 486 46.08 22.83 10.55
CA PRO A 486 46.07 24.29 10.39
C PRO A 486 46.91 24.71 9.18
N GLY A 487 46.30 25.44 8.24
CA GLY A 487 46.98 25.97 7.05
C GLY A 487 47.19 24.96 5.91
N ASP A 488 46.50 23.81 5.89
CA ASP A 488 46.54 22.91 4.73
C ASP A 488 45.91 23.60 3.50
N PRO A 489 46.67 23.86 2.42
CA PRO A 489 46.16 24.54 1.23
C PRO A 489 45.00 23.77 0.57
N LYS A 490 44.83 22.49 0.88
CA LYS A 490 43.74 21.65 0.38
C LYS A 490 42.38 21.97 1.00
N ASN A 491 42.31 22.72 2.11
CA ASN A 491 41.04 22.99 2.79
C ASN A 491 40.23 24.13 2.13
N MET A 492 40.86 24.95 1.29
CA MET A 492 40.25 26.03 0.50
C MET A 492 39.27 26.93 1.29
N ASP A 493 39.50 27.10 2.60
CA ASP A 493 38.62 27.81 3.55
C ASP A 493 37.17 27.31 3.60
N LYS A 494 36.92 26.06 3.20
CA LYS A 494 35.58 25.42 3.19
C LYS A 494 35.36 24.49 4.38
N LEU A 495 36.44 23.98 4.98
CA LEU A 495 36.41 23.09 6.14
C LEU A 495 36.78 23.84 7.42
N ASP A 496 36.10 23.52 8.51
CA ASP A 496 36.46 23.95 9.86
C ASP A 496 37.62 23.07 10.40
N SER A 497 38.14 23.46 11.56
CA SER A 497 39.19 22.78 12.32
C SER A 497 38.88 21.32 12.66
N ASP A 498 37.59 20.98 12.80
CA ASP A 498 37.10 19.61 13.00
C ASP A 498 37.07 18.77 11.70
N GLY A 499 37.44 19.36 10.58
CA GLY A 499 37.46 18.73 9.26
C GLY A 499 36.09 18.58 8.61
N LEU A 500 35.08 19.27 9.11
CA LEU A 500 33.72 19.29 8.57
C LEU A 500 33.47 20.58 7.78
N PRO A 501 32.59 20.57 6.77
CA PRO A 501 32.28 21.77 6.00
C PRO A 501 31.38 22.71 6.81
N PHE A 502 31.48 24.02 6.59
CA PHE A 502 30.59 24.97 7.26
C PHE A 502 29.13 24.81 6.81
N ILE A 503 28.19 24.84 7.76
CA ILE A 503 26.76 24.86 7.44
C ILE A 503 26.44 26.16 6.68
N GLY A 504 25.69 26.03 5.58
CA GLY A 504 25.41 27.11 4.65
C GLY A 504 26.44 27.29 3.54
N SER A 505 27.58 26.60 3.58
CA SER A 505 28.56 26.67 2.49
C SER A 505 28.05 25.99 1.22
N THR A 506 28.27 26.65 0.09
CA THR A 506 28.04 26.05 -1.23
C THR A 506 29.25 25.20 -1.62
N LEU A 507 29.00 23.96 -1.98
CA LEU A 507 29.96 22.98 -2.47
C LEU A 507 29.78 22.74 -3.97
N GLN A 508 30.88 22.81 -4.71
CA GLN A 508 30.97 22.51 -6.14
C GLN A 508 31.89 21.31 -6.38
N TYR A 509 31.86 20.75 -7.59
CA TYR A 509 32.72 19.64 -7.96
C TYR A 509 34.20 20.00 -7.74
N GLY A 510 34.90 19.18 -6.94
CA GLY A 510 36.30 19.42 -6.58
C GLY A 510 36.51 20.21 -5.29
N ASP A 511 35.45 20.74 -4.66
CA ASP A 511 35.58 21.40 -3.36
C ASP A 511 35.87 20.39 -2.24
N PRO A 512 36.57 20.79 -1.16
CA PRO A 512 36.78 19.95 0.02
C PRO A 512 35.45 19.59 0.69
N PHE A 513 35.21 18.30 0.92
CA PHE A 513 33.96 17.78 1.47
C PHE A 513 34.09 17.37 2.95
N TYR A 514 35.13 16.64 3.31
CA TYR A 514 35.50 16.39 4.71
C TYR A 514 37.00 16.04 4.81
N GLY A 515 37.59 16.29 5.97
CA GLY A 515 38.97 15.97 6.32
C GLY A 515 39.05 15.00 7.50
N TYR A 516 40.04 14.11 7.47
CA TYR A 516 40.37 13.25 8.59
C TYR A 516 41.89 13.14 8.78
N ILE A 517 42.31 12.87 10.01
CA ILE A 517 43.72 12.75 10.42
C ILE A 517 43.92 11.37 11.05
N ASN A 518 45.03 10.73 10.70
CA ASN A 518 45.51 9.57 11.45
C ASN A 518 46.40 10.05 12.61
N LEU A 519 45.99 9.78 13.85
CA LEU A 519 46.71 10.21 15.06
C LEU A 519 48.09 9.56 15.22
N ASN A 520 48.31 8.36 14.66
CA ASN A 520 49.57 7.64 14.78
C ASN A 520 50.65 8.20 13.84
N THR A 521 50.27 8.55 12.60
CA THR A 521 51.20 9.07 11.58
C THR A 521 51.18 10.58 11.47
N GLY A 522 50.17 11.24 12.05
CA GLY A 522 49.92 12.66 11.89
C GLY A 522 49.61 13.07 10.45
N GLN A 523 49.23 12.16 9.55
CA GLN A 523 48.90 12.47 8.16
C GLN A 523 47.44 12.95 8.05
N SER A 524 47.22 14.05 7.31
CA SER A 524 45.88 14.57 6.98
C SER A 524 45.44 14.11 5.59
N PHE A 525 44.18 13.73 5.49
CA PHE A 525 43.53 13.32 4.25
C PHE A 525 42.26 14.15 4.05
N THR A 526 42.13 14.77 2.87
CA THR A 526 40.96 15.56 2.48
C THR A 526 40.23 14.83 1.37
N THR A 527 38.95 14.57 1.56
CA THR A 527 38.07 14.02 0.53
C THR A 527 37.32 15.15 -0.14
N PHE A 528 37.30 15.15 -1.48
CA PHE A 528 36.65 16.18 -2.29
C PHE A 528 35.24 15.78 -2.71
N TYR A 529 34.40 16.77 -2.94
CA TYR A 529 33.03 16.63 -3.40
C TYR A 529 33.01 16.17 -4.87
N LYS A 530 32.40 15.01 -5.12
CA LYS A 530 32.42 14.35 -6.44
C LYS A 530 31.13 14.50 -7.24
N ASN A 531 30.05 15.04 -6.66
CA ASN A 531 28.82 15.21 -7.44
C ASN A 531 28.96 16.41 -8.38
N GLN A 532 28.35 16.30 -9.56
CA GLN A 532 28.34 17.39 -10.55
C GLN A 532 27.38 18.53 -10.15
N GLU A 533 26.30 18.22 -9.44
CA GLU A 533 25.35 19.21 -8.94
C GLU A 533 25.90 19.92 -7.71
N SER A 534 25.91 21.26 -7.76
CA SER A 534 26.25 22.08 -6.60
C SER A 534 25.19 21.95 -5.51
N GLY A 535 25.63 21.92 -4.27
CA GLY A 535 24.74 21.77 -3.11
C GLY A 535 25.17 22.69 -1.98
N VAL A 536 24.21 23.13 -1.19
CA VAL A 536 24.45 23.89 0.04
C VAL A 536 24.44 22.93 1.21
N VAL A 537 25.42 23.01 2.11
CA VAL A 537 25.43 22.23 3.35
C VAL A 537 24.27 22.68 4.23
N ASP A 538 23.29 21.82 4.45
CA ASP A 538 22.05 22.15 5.17
C ASP A 538 22.14 21.75 6.64
N ASN A 539 22.65 20.55 6.92
CA ASN A 539 22.81 20.03 8.28
C ASN A 539 23.97 19.03 8.37
N ILE A 540 24.62 18.96 9.53
CA ILE A 540 25.65 17.97 9.86
C ILE A 540 25.28 17.34 11.19
N LYS A 541 25.12 16.01 11.20
CA LYS A 541 24.85 15.24 12.42
C LYS A 541 26.05 14.39 12.76
N VAL A 542 26.56 14.57 13.98
CA VAL A 542 27.66 13.77 14.52
C VAL A 542 27.07 12.54 15.20
N CYS A 543 27.45 11.36 14.74
CA CYS A 543 26.97 10.08 15.26
C CYS A 543 28.04 9.48 16.19
N SER A 544 27.76 9.48 17.49
CA SER A 544 28.61 8.81 18.49
C SER A 544 28.29 7.32 18.57
N ASN A 545 29.21 6.55 19.16
CA ASN A 545 28.95 5.16 19.52
C ASN A 545 28.18 5.07 20.85
N ASP A 546 27.35 4.04 21.01
CA ASP A 546 26.49 3.80 22.18
C ASP A 546 27.25 3.70 23.51
N LEU A 547 28.56 3.42 23.46
CA LEU A 547 29.44 3.27 24.63
C LEU A 547 30.00 4.61 25.16
N GLY A 548 29.79 5.73 24.44
CA GLY A 548 30.13 7.09 24.88
C GLY A 548 31.62 7.40 25.11
N SER A 549 32.52 6.44 24.91
CA SER A 549 33.93 6.52 25.31
C SER A 549 34.93 6.71 24.15
N SER A 550 34.46 6.86 22.92
CA SER A 550 35.31 6.96 21.72
C SER A 550 35.11 8.28 20.97
N HIS A 551 36.15 8.74 20.26
CA HIS A 551 36.02 9.81 19.27
C HIS A 551 34.91 9.50 18.26
N PHE A 552 34.23 10.53 17.77
CA PHE A 552 33.20 10.34 16.75
C PHE A 552 33.88 9.91 15.43
N LYS A 553 33.42 8.79 14.87
CA LYS A 553 33.92 8.24 13.61
C LYS A 553 32.88 8.20 12.50
N ARG A 554 31.66 8.64 12.82
CA ARG A 554 30.51 8.67 11.91
C ARG A 554 29.88 10.05 11.89
N ILE A 555 29.63 10.56 10.71
CA ILE A 555 28.90 11.81 10.49
C ILE A 555 27.90 11.65 9.35
N CYS A 556 26.80 12.37 9.42
CA CYS A 556 25.84 12.51 8.33
C CYS A 556 25.85 13.96 7.85
N ILE A 557 26.27 14.20 6.62
CA ILE A 557 26.24 15.52 5.98
C ILE A 557 25.04 15.56 5.04
N THR A 558 24.08 16.44 5.31
CA THR A 558 22.91 16.67 4.46
C THR A 558 23.14 17.90 3.60
N LEU A 559 23.00 17.71 2.29
CA LEU A 559 23.12 18.75 1.27
C LEU A 559 21.75 19.11 0.72
N ARG A 560 21.47 20.40 0.56
CA ARG A 560 20.30 20.91 -0.14
C ARG A 560 20.72 21.41 -1.52
N ILE A 561 20.17 20.76 -2.54
CA ILE A 561 20.41 21.07 -3.95
C ILE A 561 19.18 21.82 -4.47
N PRO A 562 19.28 23.13 -4.80
CA PRO A 562 18.17 23.87 -5.37
C PRO A 562 17.85 23.32 -6.77
N ARG A 563 16.57 23.09 -7.05
CA ARG A 563 16.10 22.49 -8.31
C ARG A 563 14.90 23.26 -8.83
N ASN A 564 15.17 24.32 -9.59
CA ASN A 564 14.13 24.97 -10.40
C ASN A 564 13.74 24.06 -11.56
N PRO A 565 12.50 24.18 -12.08
CA PRO A 565 12.13 23.52 -13.32
C PRO A 565 13.09 23.91 -14.45
N THR A 566 13.63 22.92 -15.15
CA THR A 566 14.52 23.07 -16.29
C THR A 566 13.91 22.44 -17.53
N ILE A 567 14.35 22.88 -18.71
CA ILE A 567 13.89 22.29 -19.98
C ILE A 567 14.18 20.77 -19.95
N GLY A 568 13.17 19.98 -20.29
CA GLY A 568 13.20 18.52 -20.19
C GLY A 568 12.56 17.95 -18.92
N ASP A 569 12.32 18.77 -17.89
CA ASP A 569 11.58 18.33 -16.71
C ASP A 569 10.11 18.05 -17.06
N LYS A 570 9.49 17.15 -16.29
CA LYS A 570 8.15 16.63 -16.56
C LYS A 570 7.15 17.19 -15.56
N PHE A 571 6.06 17.73 -16.10
CA PHE A 571 4.89 18.16 -15.35
C PHE A 571 3.71 17.27 -15.71
N ALA A 572 2.73 17.18 -14.82
CA ALA A 572 1.49 16.46 -15.11
C ALA A 572 0.30 17.13 -14.42
N SER A 573 -0.85 17.11 -15.09
CA SER A 573 -2.14 17.38 -14.43
C SER A 573 -2.57 16.17 -13.59
N ARG A 574 -3.71 16.29 -12.90
CA ARG A 574 -4.31 15.17 -12.15
C ARG A 574 -5.09 14.18 -13.00
N HIS A 575 -4.96 14.22 -14.33
CA HIS A 575 -5.72 13.38 -15.26
C HIS A 575 -4.82 12.47 -16.11
N GLY A 576 -3.59 12.19 -15.66
CA GLY A 576 -2.62 11.40 -16.43
C GLY A 576 -2.14 12.10 -17.70
N GLN A 577 -2.29 13.43 -17.78
CA GLN A 577 -1.72 14.27 -18.85
C GLN A 577 -0.34 14.75 -18.42
N LYS A 578 0.68 14.03 -18.88
CA LYS A 578 2.07 14.38 -18.65
C LYS A 578 2.58 15.19 -19.84
N GLY A 579 3.32 16.26 -19.56
CA GLY A 579 4.06 17.00 -20.56
C GLY A 579 5.48 17.32 -20.14
N ILE A 580 6.36 17.45 -21.11
CA ILE A 580 7.76 17.82 -20.96
C ILE A 580 7.86 19.33 -21.15
N LEU A 581 8.50 20.03 -20.21
CA LEU A 581 8.81 21.44 -20.37
C LEU A 581 9.75 21.63 -21.56
N SER A 582 9.22 22.14 -22.67
CA SER A 582 9.96 22.33 -23.92
C SER A 582 10.69 23.67 -23.94
N ARG A 583 10.02 24.74 -23.51
CA ARG A 583 10.59 26.09 -23.48
C ARG A 583 10.00 26.93 -22.36
N LEU A 584 10.85 27.78 -21.79
CA LEU A 584 10.41 28.92 -20.96
C LEU A 584 10.10 30.08 -21.91
N TRP A 585 8.83 30.44 -22.02
CA TRP A 585 8.37 31.44 -22.98
C TRP A 585 8.30 32.83 -22.34
N PRO A 586 8.93 33.87 -22.93
CA PRO A 586 8.88 35.22 -22.40
C PRO A 586 7.44 35.74 -22.28
N THR A 587 7.12 36.44 -21.20
CA THR A 587 5.74 36.88 -20.91
C THR A 587 5.26 37.93 -21.88
N GLU A 588 6.16 38.76 -22.39
CA GLU A 588 5.93 39.74 -23.45
C GLU A 588 5.39 39.11 -24.74
N ASP A 589 5.73 37.84 -24.98
CA ASP A 589 5.31 37.05 -26.15
C ASP A 589 4.21 36.03 -25.80
N MET A 590 3.70 36.02 -24.56
CA MET A 590 2.61 35.12 -24.15
C MET A 590 1.25 35.70 -24.59
N PRO A 591 0.27 34.84 -24.95
CA PRO A 591 -1.10 35.30 -25.13
C PRO A 591 -1.65 35.83 -23.80
N PHE A 592 -2.44 36.90 -23.86
CA PHE A 592 -3.10 37.50 -22.70
C PHE A 592 -4.62 37.55 -22.90
N THR A 593 -5.36 37.45 -21.80
CA THR A 593 -6.82 37.58 -21.78
C THR A 593 -7.26 39.04 -21.89
N GLU A 594 -8.54 39.31 -22.14
CA GLU A 594 -9.09 40.68 -22.11
C GLU A 594 -8.84 41.38 -20.76
N SER A 595 -8.77 40.63 -19.67
CA SER A 595 -8.41 41.12 -18.33
C SER A 595 -6.89 41.35 -18.13
N GLY A 596 -6.06 41.11 -19.15
CA GLY A 596 -4.61 41.27 -19.10
C GLY A 596 -3.85 40.15 -18.39
N MET A 597 -4.50 39.02 -18.08
CA MET A 597 -3.82 37.87 -17.46
C MET A 597 -3.06 37.06 -18.51
N THR A 598 -1.83 36.67 -18.19
CA THR A 598 -1.06 35.70 -18.98
C THR A 598 -1.09 34.33 -18.31
N PRO A 599 -1.24 33.23 -19.07
CA PRO A 599 -1.27 31.89 -18.48
C PRO A 599 0.11 31.48 -17.97
N ASP A 600 0.14 30.57 -16.99
CA ASP A 600 1.38 29.96 -16.48
C ASP A 600 1.85 28.82 -17.39
N ILE A 601 0.89 28.06 -17.94
CA ILE A 601 1.14 26.90 -18.79
C ILE A 601 0.34 27.02 -20.08
N LEU A 602 0.99 26.77 -21.23
CA LEU A 602 0.31 26.47 -22.48
C LEU A 602 0.31 24.97 -22.72
N PHE A 603 -0.87 24.43 -23.01
CA PHE A 603 -1.06 23.04 -23.35
C PHE A 603 -1.76 22.90 -24.70
N ASN A 604 -1.27 21.99 -25.53
CA ASN A 604 -1.76 21.87 -26.89
C ASN A 604 -3.11 21.11 -26.95
N PRO A 605 -4.13 21.65 -27.64
CA PRO A 605 -5.43 20.98 -27.81
C PRO A 605 -5.33 19.60 -28.48
N HIS A 606 -4.32 19.35 -29.32
CA HIS A 606 -4.11 18.04 -29.95
C HIS A 606 -3.80 16.91 -28.95
N GLY A 607 -3.46 17.25 -27.70
CA GLY A 607 -3.29 16.29 -26.62
C GLY A 607 -4.59 15.71 -26.04
N PHE A 608 -5.77 16.23 -26.40
CA PHE A 608 -7.06 15.75 -25.89
C PHE A 608 -7.72 14.63 -26.71
N PRO A 609 -7.82 14.69 -28.05
CA PRO A 609 -8.60 13.71 -28.82
C PRO A 609 -8.17 12.25 -28.63
N SER A 610 -6.86 11.98 -28.56
CA SER A 610 -6.32 10.62 -28.35
C SER A 610 -6.33 10.17 -26.88
N ARG A 611 -6.48 11.11 -25.94
CA ARG A 611 -6.39 10.84 -24.51
C ARG A 611 -7.72 10.82 -23.79
N MET A 612 -8.72 11.51 -24.34
CA MET A 612 -10.09 11.56 -23.84
C MET A 612 -10.16 11.88 -22.33
N THR A 613 -9.33 12.84 -21.90
CA THR A 613 -9.27 13.31 -20.50
C THR A 613 -10.21 14.50 -20.29
N ILE A 614 -11.52 14.24 -20.39
CA ILE A 614 -12.55 15.29 -20.30
C ILE A 614 -12.64 15.85 -18.87
N GLY A 615 -12.33 15.04 -17.86
CA GLY A 615 -12.25 15.49 -16.47
C GLY A 615 -11.34 16.70 -16.27
N MET A 616 -10.26 16.84 -17.05
CA MET A 616 -9.36 18.00 -16.98
C MET A 616 -10.02 19.29 -17.47
N LEU A 617 -10.92 19.20 -18.46
CA LEU A 617 -11.66 20.36 -18.97
C LEU A 617 -12.72 20.79 -17.95
N ILE A 618 -13.40 19.83 -17.31
CA ILE A 618 -14.34 20.08 -16.21
C ILE A 618 -13.59 20.71 -15.02
N GLU A 619 -12.41 20.17 -14.65
CA GLU A 619 -11.55 20.71 -13.60
C GLU A 619 -11.13 22.16 -13.91
N SER A 620 -10.85 22.49 -15.17
CA SER A 620 -10.52 23.87 -15.58
C SER A 620 -11.68 24.84 -15.36
N MET A 621 -12.90 24.46 -15.74
CA MET A 621 -14.10 25.27 -15.50
C MET A 621 -14.41 25.42 -14.01
N ALA A 622 -14.37 24.31 -13.27
CA ALA A 622 -14.58 24.30 -11.84
C ALA A 622 -13.51 25.13 -11.11
N GLY A 623 -12.24 24.98 -11.46
CA GLY A 623 -11.13 25.73 -10.85
C GLY A 623 -11.23 27.23 -11.10
N LYS A 624 -11.65 27.64 -12.31
CA LYS A 624 -11.92 29.05 -12.62
C LYS A 624 -13.10 29.59 -11.80
N SER A 625 -14.19 28.84 -11.71
CA SER A 625 -15.35 29.19 -10.88
C SER A 625 -14.96 29.33 -9.40
N ALA A 626 -14.22 28.35 -8.87
CA ALA A 626 -13.71 28.36 -7.50
C ALA A 626 -12.86 29.60 -7.20
N ALA A 627 -11.94 29.96 -8.11
CA ALA A 627 -11.08 31.12 -7.96
C ALA A 627 -11.85 32.46 -7.97
N LEU A 628 -12.91 32.58 -8.80
CA LEU A 628 -13.75 33.78 -8.88
C LEU A 628 -14.63 33.94 -7.64
N HIS A 629 -15.28 32.86 -7.21
CA HIS A 629 -16.25 32.89 -6.11
C HIS A 629 -15.62 32.72 -4.72
N GLY A 630 -14.32 32.44 -4.64
CA GLY A 630 -13.64 32.15 -3.38
C GLY A 630 -14.09 30.84 -2.73
N LEU A 631 -14.44 29.84 -3.55
CA LEU A 631 -14.98 28.55 -3.12
C LEU A 631 -13.97 27.43 -3.39
N SER A 632 -14.21 26.26 -2.78
CA SER A 632 -13.58 24.99 -3.15
C SER A 632 -14.68 24.04 -3.63
N HIS A 633 -14.49 23.44 -4.80
CA HIS A 633 -15.49 22.54 -5.39
C HIS A 633 -15.18 21.07 -5.09
N ASP A 634 -16.21 20.30 -4.76
CA ASP A 634 -16.10 18.85 -4.61
C ASP A 634 -15.97 18.18 -5.99
N ALA A 635 -14.96 17.34 -6.11
CA ALA A 635 -14.65 16.61 -7.34
C ALA A 635 -14.73 15.08 -7.18
N THR A 636 -15.44 14.62 -6.16
CA THR A 636 -15.71 13.20 -5.93
C THR A 636 -16.38 12.60 -7.17
N PRO A 637 -15.91 11.44 -7.69
CA PRO A 637 -16.52 10.82 -8.87
C PRO A 637 -17.95 10.32 -8.56
N PHE A 638 -18.78 10.23 -9.60
CA PHE A 638 -20.19 9.81 -9.52
C PHE A 638 -21.13 10.77 -8.76
N THR A 639 -20.73 12.04 -8.57
CA THR A 639 -21.61 13.08 -7.99
C THR A 639 -22.55 13.68 -9.04
N PHE A 640 -22.06 13.83 -10.27
CA PHE A 640 -22.83 14.30 -11.41
C PHE A 640 -23.41 13.13 -12.20
N SER A 641 -24.48 13.39 -12.93
CA SER A 641 -25.16 12.41 -13.77
C SER A 641 -25.42 12.97 -15.17
N GLU A 642 -26.01 12.17 -16.06
CA GLU A 642 -26.41 12.67 -17.39
C GLU A 642 -27.53 13.72 -17.29
N GLU A 643 -28.40 13.63 -16.28
CA GLU A 643 -29.47 14.61 -16.03
C GLU A 643 -28.96 15.86 -15.29
N SER A 644 -27.88 15.71 -14.52
CA SER A 644 -27.24 16.78 -13.75
C SER A 644 -25.78 16.91 -14.16
N SER A 645 -25.53 17.54 -15.31
CA SER A 645 -24.20 17.64 -15.90
C SER A 645 -23.29 18.62 -15.17
N ALA A 646 -22.06 18.21 -14.90
CA ALA A 646 -21.01 19.08 -14.35
C ALA A 646 -20.75 20.31 -15.23
N LEU A 647 -20.85 20.16 -16.56
CA LEU A 647 -20.60 21.23 -17.52
C LEU A 647 -21.64 22.35 -17.42
N GLU A 648 -22.92 21.98 -17.26
CA GLU A 648 -24.00 22.93 -17.11
C GLU A 648 -23.89 23.65 -15.77
N TYR A 649 -23.66 22.89 -14.68
CA TYR A 649 -23.49 23.43 -13.34
C TYR A 649 -22.38 24.50 -13.27
N PHE A 650 -21.15 24.16 -13.67
CA PHE A 650 -20.05 25.12 -13.63
C PHE A 650 -20.19 26.22 -14.70
N GLY A 651 -20.86 25.93 -15.82
CA GLY A 651 -21.18 26.91 -16.85
C GLY A 651 -22.12 28.00 -16.35
N GLU A 652 -23.17 27.65 -15.60
CA GLU A 652 -24.08 28.60 -14.97
C GLU A 652 -23.37 29.44 -13.91
N MET A 653 -22.53 28.83 -13.06
CA MET A 653 -21.74 29.57 -12.07
C MET A 653 -20.80 30.61 -12.69
N LEU A 654 -20.22 30.32 -13.86
CA LEU A 654 -19.38 31.27 -14.59
C LEU A 654 -20.19 32.38 -15.25
N LYS A 655 -21.43 32.11 -15.69
CA LYS A 655 -22.35 33.12 -16.25
C LYS A 655 -22.81 34.13 -15.21
N LEU A 656 -23.11 33.67 -13.99
CA LEU A 656 -23.56 34.53 -12.89
C LEU A 656 -22.58 35.67 -12.59
N GLU A 657 -21.28 35.39 -12.71
CA GLU A 657 -20.23 36.39 -12.52
C GLU A 657 -20.13 37.37 -13.69
N ALA A 658 -20.32 36.89 -14.92
CA ALA A 658 -20.32 37.75 -16.10
C ALA A 658 -21.45 38.80 -16.04
N THR A 659 -22.63 38.44 -15.52
CA THR A 659 -23.73 39.39 -15.31
C THR A 659 -23.51 40.36 -14.16
N THR A 660 -22.77 39.96 -13.12
CA THR A 660 -22.45 40.84 -11.99
C THR A 660 -21.40 41.89 -12.38
N THR A 661 -20.45 41.51 -13.25
CA THR A 661 -19.39 42.40 -13.74
C THR A 661 -19.93 43.45 -14.72
N THR A 662 -20.87 43.09 -15.61
CA THR A 662 -21.49 44.06 -16.54
C THR A 662 -22.37 45.08 -15.82
N ALA A 663 -23.06 44.68 -14.75
CA ALA A 663 -23.84 45.61 -13.93
C ALA A 663 -22.97 46.65 -13.19
N GLN A 664 -21.73 46.29 -12.83
CA GLN A 664 -20.78 47.21 -12.21
C GLN A 664 -20.12 48.15 -13.21
N SER A 665 -19.76 47.68 -14.42
CA SER A 665 -19.15 48.54 -15.45
C SER A 665 -20.09 49.64 -15.94
N ASP A 666 -21.39 49.36 -16.04
CA ASP A 666 -22.41 50.35 -16.43
C ASP A 666 -22.67 51.41 -15.33
N SER A 667 -22.37 51.09 -14.07
CA SER A 667 -22.50 52.05 -12.95
C SER A 667 -21.32 53.03 -12.83
N THR A 668 -20.17 52.70 -13.42
CA THR A 668 -18.96 53.54 -13.44
C THR A 668 -18.80 54.37 -14.72
N ALA A 669 -19.74 54.25 -15.66
CA ALA A 669 -19.81 55.04 -16.89
C ALA A 669 -20.99 56.04 -16.83
N VAL A 670 -21.04 56.86 -15.78
CA VAL A 670 -21.84 58.11 -15.71
C VAL A 670 -21.00 59.21 -15.08
#